data_AF-A0A1C2GCU1-F1
#
_entry.id   AF-A0A1C2GCU1-F1
#
_cell.length_a   1.000
_cell.length_b   1.000
_cell.length_c   1.000
_cell.angle_alpha   90.00
_cell.angle_beta   90.00
_cell.angle_gamma   90.00
#
_symmetry.space_group_name_H-M   'P 1'
#
loop_
_entity.id
_entity.type
_entity.pdbx_description
1 polymer ?
#
loop_
_entity_poly.entity_id
_entity_poly.type
_entity_poly.pdbx_seq_one_letter_code
_entity_poly.pdbx_strand_id
1 'polypeptide(L)'
;MNKNMQKTVLTTSAVLAGVVLGVNVNQNGVHADTTTTAATTAATDTNQQLANLRSQQTANESAVASSNAATMSAATTSANSQIADLNDQIKERQASDAAAQQNKIDQVNKDAQAATNNENSAYSSATTKQKAANDAELKAAQAKVVTEQQKEDKKAAATSTYKQSQDKLNSEHQANLNDIKSKHSEKVQDVTKQINTQITQTQDTLKSLKVKLNQDNEKLTNFNAANFFKSILDNKNSSEEEKKDAQDAYNIVTGINGKTKPTASWYTKAVHIGQKNDATSLDNLKATLPLYEQFINIRQDRNLPVPKISLTILAVAMVNADFQTTLEKGGLKHPGYYPSTGENLAESSIESAVHLWMNEESKWKVAVKQHPDLADKLGQDYVFLKYPKVYGATGHFNNLMDPNMSAYGFAVNGNLDKDFVYTAFDFYDGKKDAGLFSLDEFKSLVNNYITLAQTTKNAVKEDQNQIDQSQANLDKLQNEKTDLINQANDEYNKNIQQENNSFNAKSNSLKSKYEQQVKEIDALPTNTDALQSRLQAKLDTLKANHDAKLKQINDDANAKIATIKSQKVNDPESNKLQAQIDQIKSDLTKKQQELDSQYQALKAKDQAEYNALAEKLKNSSSEVTKGNNNYYTTDDGATTVKLPENKANSHKRSIVNELNNSVSRGTLTPTTAATSNSHANVSSADASTSTPTTREEVKQQAKLPQTGNSNSLALLALGAIASMFGFGLITKKRY
;
A
#
# COMPACT_ATOMS: atom_id res chain seq x y z
N MET A 1 -22.25 -39.24 85.51
CA MET A 1 -23.25 -40.00 86.30
C MET A 1 -23.76 -41.12 85.40
N ASN A 2 -23.21 -42.33 85.54
CA ASN A 2 -23.64 -43.38 86.48
C ASN A 2 -24.72 -44.30 85.86
N LYS A 3 -24.29 -45.26 85.05
CA LYS A 3 -24.99 -46.55 84.98
C LYS A 3 -24.63 -47.33 86.24
N ASN A 4 -25.63 -47.70 87.02
CA ASN A 4 -25.52 -48.71 88.06
C ASN A 4 -26.57 -49.78 87.76
N MET A 5 -26.14 -50.97 87.31
CA MET A 5 -26.93 -52.20 87.40
C MET A 5 -25.97 -53.38 87.56
N GLN A 6 -26.38 -54.34 88.38
CA GLN A 6 -25.54 -55.42 88.89
C GLN A 6 -25.48 -56.60 87.91
N LYS A 7 -24.38 -57.36 87.96
CA LYS A 7 -24.35 -58.73 87.44
C LYS A 7 -24.88 -59.67 88.51
N THR A 8 -25.99 -60.33 88.24
CA THR A 8 -26.35 -61.59 88.93
C THR A 8 -26.06 -62.73 87.98
N VAL A 9 -25.18 -63.65 88.38
CA VAL A 9 -24.82 -64.83 87.60
C VAL A 9 -25.62 -66.02 88.11
N LEU A 10 -26.34 -66.70 87.21
CA LEU A 10 -26.84 -68.05 87.44
C LEU A 10 -26.23 -68.98 86.38
N THR A 11 -25.43 -69.95 86.82
CA THR A 11 -24.91 -71.03 85.97
C THR A 11 -25.37 -72.38 86.50
N THR A 12 -26.35 -72.92 85.77
CA THR A 12 -26.74 -74.32 85.57
C THR A 12 -25.99 -75.40 86.36
N SER A 13 -26.76 -76.08 87.20
CA SER A 13 -26.84 -77.54 87.43
C SER A 13 -25.76 -78.47 86.84
N ALA A 14 -25.29 -79.39 87.68
CA ALA A 14 -24.88 -80.73 87.28
C ALA A 14 -25.34 -81.76 88.34
N VAL A 15 -26.36 -82.56 88.02
CA VAL A 15 -26.79 -83.70 88.86
C VAL A 15 -26.23 -84.98 88.24
N LEU A 16 -25.32 -85.64 88.96
CA LEU A 16 -24.77 -86.95 88.56
C LEU A 16 -25.30 -88.04 89.50
N ALA A 17 -26.59 -88.37 89.36
CA ALA A 17 -27.26 -89.37 90.17
C ALA A 17 -27.03 -90.79 89.62
N GLY A 18 -25.89 -91.40 89.98
CA GLY A 18 -25.64 -92.82 89.74
C GLY A 18 -26.52 -93.68 90.65
N VAL A 19 -27.62 -94.22 90.12
CA VAL A 19 -28.55 -95.08 90.86
C VAL A 19 -28.20 -96.55 90.65
N VAL A 20 -27.58 -97.17 91.65
CA VAL A 20 -27.46 -98.62 91.74
C VAL A 20 -28.73 -99.18 92.39
N LEU A 21 -29.57 -99.86 91.60
CA LEU A 21 -30.68 -100.66 92.11
C LEU A 21 -30.28 -102.14 92.09
N GLY A 22 -30.16 -102.74 93.27
CA GLY A 22 -29.92 -104.17 93.42
C GLY A 22 -31.18 -104.97 93.06
N VAL A 23 -30.99 -106.04 92.29
CA VAL A 23 -32.06 -106.99 91.95
C VAL A 23 -32.40 -107.86 93.16
N ASN A 24 -33.69 -108.08 93.43
CA ASN A 24 -34.09 -109.35 94.07
C ASN A 24 -35.47 -109.86 93.59
N VAL A 25 -35.41 -110.64 92.51
CA VAL A 25 -36.23 -111.81 92.14
C VAL A 25 -37.61 -111.99 92.81
N ASN A 26 -38.66 -112.05 91.99
CA ASN A 26 -39.90 -112.77 92.30
C ASN A 26 -39.76 -114.26 91.89
N GLN A 27 -40.23 -115.19 92.72
CA GLN A 27 -40.35 -116.61 92.38
C GLN A 27 -41.82 -117.06 92.35
N ASN A 28 -42.25 -117.60 91.21
CA ASN A 28 -43.21 -118.71 91.21
C ASN A 28 -42.49 -119.96 91.77
N GLY A 29 -43.14 -120.94 92.38
CA GLY A 29 -44.57 -121.17 92.59
C GLY A 29 -44.82 -122.65 92.85
N VAL A 30 -45.94 -123.03 93.48
CA VAL A 30 -46.44 -124.42 93.55
C VAL A 30 -47.98 -124.38 93.69
N HIS A 31 -48.68 -125.21 92.91
CA HIS A 31 -50.07 -125.61 93.18
C HIS A 31 -50.09 -127.11 93.57
N ALA A 32 -50.78 -127.43 94.66
CA ALA A 32 -51.28 -128.77 94.95
C ALA A 32 -52.55 -128.64 95.81
N ASP A 33 -53.56 -129.44 95.53
CA ASP A 33 -54.83 -129.51 96.28
C ASP A 33 -54.99 -130.88 96.94
N THR A 34 -55.98 -131.00 97.82
CA THR A 34 -56.49 -132.18 98.52
C THR A 34 -55.63 -132.77 99.64
N THR A 35 -56.29 -132.96 100.78
CA THR A 35 -55.95 -134.01 101.74
C THR A 35 -56.22 -135.38 101.12
N THR A 36 -55.19 -136.23 101.06
CA THR A 36 -55.25 -137.69 100.89
C THR A 36 -55.97 -138.24 99.65
N THR A 37 -55.24 -138.40 98.54
CA THR A 37 -54.81 -139.72 98.00
C THR A 37 -53.66 -139.48 97.00
N ALA A 38 -52.63 -140.35 96.96
CA ALA A 38 -51.29 -139.96 96.47
C ALA A 38 -50.89 -140.48 95.09
N ALA A 39 -50.47 -139.59 94.17
CA ALA A 39 -49.13 -139.59 93.51
C ALA A 39 -48.98 -138.62 92.32
N THR A 40 -47.83 -137.91 92.26
CA THR A 40 -47.18 -137.24 91.09
C THR A 40 -47.76 -135.94 90.49
N THR A 41 -46.92 -134.89 90.40
CA THR A 41 -47.22 -133.54 89.85
C THR A 41 -45.95 -132.91 89.24
N ALA A 42 -45.96 -132.31 88.03
CA ALA A 42 -44.70 -131.85 87.39
C ALA A 42 -44.71 -130.76 86.27
N ALA A 43 -45.84 -130.23 85.76
CA ALA A 43 -45.86 -129.70 84.37
C ALA A 43 -46.28 -128.21 84.12
N THR A 44 -46.47 -127.37 85.15
CA THR A 44 -47.28 -126.12 84.96
C THR A 44 -46.53 -124.78 85.09
N ASP A 45 -45.42 -124.68 85.83
CA ASP A 45 -44.82 -123.37 86.21
C ASP A 45 -44.12 -122.57 85.09
N THR A 46 -43.71 -123.23 84.00
CA THR A 46 -42.67 -122.77 83.08
C THR A 46 -42.95 -121.44 82.38
N ASN A 47 -44.19 -121.20 81.95
CA ASN A 47 -44.52 -120.04 81.10
C ASN A 47 -44.77 -118.74 81.89
N GLN A 48 -45.19 -118.85 83.15
CA GLN A 48 -45.66 -117.70 83.92
C GLN A 48 -44.51 -116.78 84.37
N GLN A 49 -43.30 -117.32 84.57
CA GLN A 49 -42.11 -116.53 84.94
C GLN A 49 -41.68 -115.56 83.82
N LEU A 50 -41.71 -116.00 82.56
CA LEU A 50 -41.35 -115.20 81.38
C LEU A 50 -42.31 -114.03 81.13
N ALA A 51 -43.60 -114.23 81.39
CA ALA A 51 -44.61 -113.17 81.25
C ALA A 51 -44.37 -112.00 82.22
N ASN A 52 -44.06 -112.31 83.49
CA ASN A 52 -43.85 -111.30 84.53
C ASN A 52 -42.65 -110.38 84.23
N LEU A 53 -41.53 -110.94 83.77
CA LEU A 53 -40.32 -110.18 83.43
C LEU A 53 -40.60 -109.16 82.31
N ARG A 54 -41.31 -109.56 81.27
CA ARG A 54 -41.59 -108.70 80.10
C ARG A 54 -42.47 -107.49 80.44
N SER A 55 -43.42 -107.65 81.36
CA SER A 55 -44.23 -106.53 81.87
C SER A 55 -43.40 -105.51 82.65
N GLN A 56 -42.45 -105.97 83.47
CA GLN A 56 -41.58 -105.09 84.25
C GLN A 56 -40.66 -104.24 83.35
N GLN A 57 -40.10 -104.85 82.31
CA GLN A 57 -39.26 -104.18 81.32
C GLN A 57 -40.04 -103.13 80.52
N THR A 58 -41.25 -103.49 80.06
CA THR A 58 -42.16 -102.55 79.36
C THR A 58 -42.48 -101.31 80.20
N ALA A 59 -42.65 -101.47 81.52
CA ALA A 59 -42.88 -100.35 82.44
C ALA A 59 -41.63 -99.46 82.59
N ASN A 60 -40.44 -100.05 82.73
CA ASN A 60 -39.17 -99.31 82.85
C ASN A 60 -38.86 -98.50 81.58
N GLU A 61 -39.01 -99.09 80.39
CA GLU A 61 -38.84 -98.39 79.12
C GLU A 61 -39.77 -97.17 79.00
N SER A 62 -41.05 -97.34 79.36
CA SER A 62 -42.06 -96.28 79.29
C SER A 62 -41.75 -95.11 80.25
N ALA A 63 -41.23 -95.41 81.44
CA ALA A 63 -40.80 -94.40 82.41
C ALA A 63 -39.59 -93.59 81.90
N VAL A 64 -38.57 -94.24 81.32
CA VAL A 64 -37.40 -93.55 80.77
C VAL A 64 -37.76 -92.74 79.52
N ALA A 65 -38.60 -93.26 78.62
CA ALA A 65 -39.10 -92.50 77.48
C ALA A 65 -39.83 -91.21 77.91
N SER A 66 -40.67 -91.31 78.95
CA SER A 66 -41.39 -90.17 79.52
C SER A 66 -40.45 -89.13 80.17
N SER A 67 -39.43 -89.59 80.91
CA SER A 67 -38.40 -88.74 81.52
C SER A 67 -37.54 -88.01 80.47
N ASN A 68 -37.16 -88.71 79.40
CA ASN A 68 -36.41 -88.13 78.28
C ASN A 68 -37.23 -87.06 77.54
N ALA A 69 -38.52 -87.33 77.27
CA ALA A 69 -39.42 -86.35 76.66
C ALA A 69 -39.58 -85.08 77.52
N ALA A 70 -39.73 -85.22 78.84
CA ALA A 70 -39.79 -84.09 79.77
C ALA A 70 -38.48 -83.29 79.79
N THR A 71 -37.34 -83.98 79.81
CA THR A 71 -35.99 -83.37 79.79
C THR A 71 -35.74 -82.60 78.51
N MET A 72 -36.13 -83.15 77.36
CA MET A 72 -36.01 -82.48 76.06
C MET A 72 -36.95 -81.27 75.94
N SER A 73 -38.18 -81.37 76.45
CA SER A 73 -39.14 -80.26 76.45
C SER A 73 -38.61 -79.06 77.26
N ALA A 74 -38.00 -79.31 78.41
CA ALA A 74 -37.34 -78.29 79.22
C ALA A 74 -36.13 -77.66 78.51
N ALA A 75 -35.26 -78.48 77.90
CA ALA A 75 -34.11 -78.01 77.13
C ALA A 75 -34.51 -77.16 75.92
N THR A 76 -35.54 -77.61 75.17
CA THR A 76 -36.09 -76.90 74.01
C THR A 76 -36.70 -75.56 74.41
N THR A 77 -37.45 -75.52 75.52
CA THR A 77 -38.04 -74.27 76.05
C THR A 77 -36.95 -73.26 76.43
N SER A 78 -35.89 -73.71 77.12
CA SER A 78 -34.76 -72.85 77.50
C SER A 78 -33.99 -72.33 76.28
N ALA A 79 -33.69 -73.21 75.32
CA ALA A 79 -33.01 -72.86 74.08
C ALA A 79 -33.81 -71.83 73.26
N ASN A 80 -35.13 -72.03 73.12
CA ASN A 80 -36.00 -71.09 72.40
C ASN A 80 -36.08 -69.72 73.09
N SER A 81 -36.10 -69.67 74.42
CA SER A 81 -36.06 -68.39 75.16
C SER A 81 -34.75 -67.64 74.93
N GLN A 82 -33.61 -68.32 74.98
CA GLN A 82 -32.30 -67.70 74.69
C GLN A 82 -32.18 -67.23 73.23
N ILE A 83 -32.73 -68.01 72.29
CA ILE A 83 -32.77 -67.62 70.87
C ILE A 83 -33.69 -66.41 70.66
N ALA A 84 -34.79 -66.27 71.42
CA ALA A 84 -35.64 -65.07 71.36
C ALA A 84 -34.87 -63.81 71.84
N ASP A 85 -34.28 -63.86 73.03
CA ASP A 85 -33.49 -62.74 73.60
C ASP A 85 -32.34 -62.30 72.69
N LEU A 86 -31.67 -63.25 72.01
CA LEU A 86 -30.60 -62.95 71.06
C LEU A 86 -31.14 -62.35 69.74
N ASN A 87 -32.31 -62.79 69.26
CA ASN A 87 -32.94 -62.21 68.07
C ASN A 87 -33.42 -60.77 68.33
N ASP A 88 -33.96 -60.47 69.51
CA ASP A 88 -34.42 -59.12 69.84
C ASP A 88 -33.25 -58.14 70.02
N GLN A 89 -32.13 -58.58 70.60
CA GLN A 89 -30.87 -57.81 70.58
C GLN A 89 -30.34 -57.54 69.15
N ILE A 90 -30.53 -58.47 68.22
CA ILE A 90 -30.19 -58.27 66.80
C ILE A 90 -31.13 -57.21 66.16
N LYS A 91 -32.44 -57.22 66.46
CA LYS A 91 -33.40 -56.22 65.97
C LYS A 91 -33.10 -54.81 66.48
N GLU A 92 -32.80 -54.65 67.77
CA GLU A 92 -32.46 -53.34 68.36
C GLU A 92 -31.24 -52.71 67.67
N ARG A 93 -30.23 -53.52 67.35
CA ARG A 93 -29.02 -53.09 66.62
C ARG A 93 -29.34 -52.67 65.20
N GLN A 94 -30.11 -53.48 64.47
CA GLN A 94 -30.58 -53.14 63.11
C GLN A 94 -31.37 -51.82 63.09
N ALA A 95 -32.21 -51.55 64.09
CA ALA A 95 -32.92 -50.28 64.22
C ALA A 95 -31.97 -49.10 64.52
N SER A 96 -30.97 -49.30 65.38
CA SER A 96 -29.96 -48.28 65.69
C SER A 96 -29.11 -47.91 64.47
N ASP A 97 -28.70 -48.89 63.67
CA ASP A 97 -27.89 -48.66 62.46
C ASP A 97 -28.71 -47.99 61.35
N ALA A 98 -29.99 -48.32 61.20
CA ALA A 98 -30.90 -47.63 60.30
C ALA A 98 -31.05 -46.14 60.67
N ALA A 99 -31.19 -45.82 61.96
CA ALA A 99 -31.19 -44.44 62.44
C ALA A 99 -29.85 -43.73 62.18
N ALA A 100 -28.72 -44.42 62.32
CA ALA A 100 -27.40 -43.87 62.01
C ALA A 100 -27.19 -43.59 60.51
N GLN A 101 -27.80 -44.37 59.62
CA GLN A 101 -27.82 -44.08 58.17
C GLN A 101 -28.73 -42.88 57.84
N GLN A 102 -29.93 -42.82 58.42
CA GLN A 102 -30.87 -41.73 58.13
C GLN A 102 -30.29 -40.35 58.53
N ASN A 103 -29.66 -40.25 59.71
CA ASN A 103 -29.01 -39.01 60.14
C ASN A 103 -27.94 -38.49 59.16
N LYS A 104 -27.22 -39.38 58.46
CA LYS A 104 -26.25 -38.99 57.43
C LYS A 104 -26.93 -38.46 56.17
N ILE A 105 -28.05 -39.07 55.75
CA ILE A 105 -28.87 -38.60 54.63
C ILE A 105 -29.44 -37.21 54.94
N ASP A 106 -29.94 -37.00 56.15
CA ASP A 106 -30.51 -35.73 56.59
C ASP A 106 -29.47 -34.60 56.63
N GLN A 107 -28.20 -34.91 56.94
CA GLN A 107 -27.13 -33.93 56.85
C GLN A 107 -26.80 -33.56 55.40
N VAL A 108 -26.70 -34.55 54.49
CA VAL A 108 -26.48 -34.27 53.05
C VAL A 108 -27.61 -33.41 52.47
N ASN A 109 -28.86 -33.64 52.88
CA ASN A 109 -30.00 -32.80 52.49
C ASN A 109 -29.86 -31.35 53.00
N LYS A 110 -29.43 -31.15 54.26
CA LYS A 110 -29.18 -29.80 54.82
C LYS A 110 -28.05 -29.07 54.10
N ASP A 111 -26.95 -29.76 53.81
CA ASP A 111 -25.80 -29.21 53.09
C ASP A 111 -26.19 -28.80 51.66
N ALA A 112 -26.98 -29.62 50.97
CA ALA A 112 -27.51 -29.33 49.63
C ALA A 112 -28.48 -28.13 49.64
N GLN A 113 -29.34 -28.01 50.65
CA GLN A 113 -30.23 -26.86 50.83
C GLN A 113 -29.45 -25.57 51.10
N ALA A 114 -28.39 -25.63 51.92
CA ALA A 114 -27.52 -24.49 52.20
C ALA A 114 -26.76 -24.04 50.93
N ALA A 115 -26.21 -24.99 50.16
CA ALA A 115 -25.57 -24.71 48.87
C ALA A 115 -26.55 -24.07 47.87
N THR A 116 -27.77 -24.60 47.78
CA THR A 116 -28.87 -24.07 46.95
C THR A 116 -29.20 -22.62 47.32
N ASN A 117 -29.36 -22.32 48.62
CA ASN A 117 -29.68 -20.98 49.10
C ASN A 117 -28.56 -19.96 48.81
N ASN A 118 -27.30 -20.39 48.93
CA ASN A 118 -26.14 -19.56 48.60
C ASN A 118 -26.06 -19.27 47.09
N GLU A 119 -26.27 -20.28 46.25
CA GLU A 119 -26.27 -20.14 44.78
C GLU A 119 -27.41 -19.21 44.31
N ASN A 120 -28.63 -19.38 44.84
CA ASN A 120 -29.76 -18.46 44.58
C ASN A 120 -29.43 -17.00 44.95
N SER A 121 -28.73 -16.80 46.07
CA SER A 121 -28.32 -15.46 46.55
C SER A 121 -27.23 -14.84 45.67
N ALA A 122 -26.29 -15.66 45.18
CA ALA A 122 -25.24 -15.25 44.26
C ALA A 122 -25.81 -14.87 42.89
N TYR A 123 -26.68 -15.70 42.31
CA TYR A 123 -27.35 -15.44 41.03
C TYR A 123 -28.23 -14.18 41.08
N SER A 124 -29.00 -13.97 42.16
CA SER A 124 -29.78 -12.74 42.35
C SER A 124 -28.89 -11.48 42.37
N SER A 125 -27.77 -11.54 43.09
CA SER A 125 -26.78 -10.46 43.17
C SER A 125 -26.09 -10.19 41.82
N ALA A 126 -25.76 -11.24 41.06
CA ALA A 126 -25.16 -11.13 39.74
C ALA A 126 -26.14 -10.54 38.71
N THR A 127 -27.40 -11.01 38.73
CA THR A 127 -28.48 -10.54 37.85
C THR A 127 -28.76 -9.05 38.07
N THR A 128 -28.81 -8.59 39.32
CA THR A 128 -29.01 -7.17 39.65
C THR A 128 -27.88 -6.29 39.11
N LYS A 129 -26.62 -6.72 39.27
CA LYS A 129 -25.45 -6.01 38.72
C LYS A 129 -25.45 -5.99 37.19
N GLN A 130 -25.75 -7.12 36.55
CA GLN A 130 -25.79 -7.21 35.09
C GLN A 130 -26.93 -6.38 34.50
N LYS A 131 -28.10 -6.33 35.16
CA LYS A 131 -29.20 -5.46 34.74
C LYS A 131 -28.81 -3.99 34.84
N ALA A 132 -28.21 -3.54 35.95
CA ALA A 132 -27.78 -2.15 36.09
C ALA A 132 -26.73 -1.74 35.03
N ALA A 133 -25.80 -2.64 34.69
CA ALA A 133 -24.86 -2.42 33.60
C ALA A 133 -25.55 -2.36 32.22
N ASN A 134 -26.48 -3.27 31.95
CA ASN A 134 -27.29 -3.28 30.73
C ASN A 134 -28.13 -2.01 30.56
N ASP A 135 -28.81 -1.57 31.63
CA ASP A 135 -29.64 -0.37 31.63
C ASP A 135 -28.81 0.89 31.33
N ALA A 136 -27.57 0.96 31.85
CA ALA A 136 -26.63 2.05 31.57
C ALA A 136 -26.10 2.02 30.12
N GLU A 137 -25.69 0.85 29.61
CA GLU A 137 -25.23 0.65 28.23
C GLU A 137 -26.34 1.00 27.22
N LEU A 138 -27.58 0.58 27.50
CA LEU A 138 -28.75 0.91 26.70
C LEU A 138 -29.08 2.40 26.72
N LYS A 139 -29.11 3.04 27.91
CA LYS A 139 -29.39 4.48 28.04
C LYS A 139 -28.36 5.35 27.31
N ALA A 140 -27.09 4.95 27.34
CA ALA A 140 -26.02 5.63 26.62
C ALA A 140 -26.12 5.48 25.09
N ALA A 141 -26.72 4.39 24.59
CA ALA A 141 -27.03 4.19 23.17
C ALA A 141 -28.29 4.95 22.74
N GLN A 142 -29.36 4.90 23.54
CA GLN A 142 -30.63 5.61 23.28
C GLN A 142 -30.41 7.13 23.11
N ALA A 143 -29.52 7.72 23.91
CA ALA A 143 -29.14 9.13 23.80
C ALA A 143 -28.42 9.51 22.48
N LYS A 144 -28.11 8.55 21.61
CA LYS A 144 -27.48 8.73 20.30
C LYS A 144 -28.36 8.30 19.12
N VAL A 145 -29.57 7.78 19.39
CA VAL A 145 -30.51 7.37 18.34
C VAL A 145 -31.04 8.60 17.62
N VAL A 146 -31.09 8.53 16.29
CA VAL A 146 -31.74 9.53 15.42
C VAL A 146 -32.80 8.84 14.57
N THR A 147 -33.85 9.58 14.18
CA THR A 147 -34.80 9.08 13.18
C THR A 147 -34.17 9.12 11.79
N GLU A 148 -34.69 8.32 10.84
CA GLU A 148 -34.19 8.37 9.46
C GLU A 148 -34.41 9.75 8.83
N GLN A 149 -35.53 10.42 9.16
CA GLN A 149 -35.77 11.81 8.77
C GLN A 149 -34.66 12.74 9.29
N GLN A 150 -34.23 12.59 10.55
CA GLN A 150 -33.12 13.38 11.10
C GLN A 150 -31.77 13.08 10.45
N LYS A 151 -31.57 11.92 9.82
CA LYS A 151 -30.40 11.67 8.95
C LYS A 151 -30.53 12.44 7.64
N GLU A 152 -31.66 12.34 6.97
CA GLU A 152 -31.89 13.03 5.68
C GLU A 152 -31.85 14.55 5.84
N ASP A 153 -32.41 15.12 6.91
CA ASP A 153 -32.32 16.55 7.24
C ASP A 153 -30.84 16.98 7.40
N LYS A 154 -30.02 16.16 8.08
CA LYS A 154 -28.58 16.42 8.26
C LYS A 154 -27.81 16.30 6.93
N LYS A 155 -28.15 15.32 6.08
CA LYS A 155 -27.56 15.16 4.73
C LYS A 155 -27.93 16.35 3.83
N ALA A 156 -29.18 16.80 3.86
CA ALA A 156 -29.65 17.96 3.11
C ALA A 156 -28.91 19.24 3.54
N ALA A 157 -28.74 19.45 4.85
CA ALA A 157 -27.96 20.56 5.38
C ALA A 157 -26.48 20.49 4.93
N ALA A 158 -25.81 19.34 5.09
CA ALA A 158 -24.44 19.12 4.65
C ALA A 158 -24.27 19.34 3.14
N THR A 159 -25.22 18.86 2.33
CA THR A 159 -25.25 19.05 0.87
C THR A 159 -25.37 20.54 0.50
N SER A 160 -26.22 21.29 1.21
CA SER A 160 -26.39 22.73 0.99
C SER A 160 -25.11 23.50 1.34
N THR A 161 -24.49 23.21 2.49
CA THR A 161 -23.22 23.82 2.90
C THR A 161 -22.08 23.47 1.94
N TYR A 162 -22.01 22.23 1.45
CA TYR A 162 -21.05 21.81 0.44
C TYR A 162 -21.21 22.60 -0.87
N LYS A 163 -22.44 22.72 -1.40
CA LYS A 163 -22.71 23.51 -2.61
C LYS A 163 -22.31 24.98 -2.44
N GLN A 164 -22.78 25.65 -1.40
CA GLN A 164 -22.43 27.06 -1.12
C GLN A 164 -20.90 27.27 -1.02
N SER A 165 -20.19 26.33 -0.41
CA SER A 165 -18.73 26.36 -0.30
C SER A 165 -18.04 26.16 -1.66
N GLN A 166 -18.58 25.28 -2.50
CA GLN A 166 -18.08 25.03 -3.85
C GLN A 166 -18.34 26.22 -4.77
N ASP A 167 -19.54 26.81 -4.74
CA ASP A 167 -19.92 27.96 -5.56
C ASP A 167 -19.06 29.21 -5.22
N LYS A 168 -18.77 29.40 -3.92
CA LYS A 168 -17.82 30.42 -3.45
C LYS A 168 -16.40 30.15 -3.94
N LEU A 169 -15.92 28.90 -3.84
CA LEU A 169 -14.59 28.50 -4.31
C LEU A 169 -14.44 28.67 -5.84
N ASN A 170 -15.47 28.31 -6.61
CA ASN A 170 -15.53 28.51 -8.06
C ASN A 170 -15.47 30.01 -8.41
N SER A 171 -16.16 30.86 -7.63
CA SER A 171 -16.19 32.31 -7.83
C SER A 171 -14.85 32.98 -7.50
N GLU A 172 -14.21 32.58 -6.40
CA GLU A 172 -12.84 33.01 -6.05
C GLU A 172 -11.84 32.61 -7.14
N HIS A 173 -11.92 31.36 -7.62
CA HIS A 173 -11.06 30.86 -8.68
C HIS A 173 -11.20 31.67 -9.98
N GLN A 174 -12.43 31.94 -10.42
CA GLN A 174 -12.68 32.75 -11.61
C GLN A 174 -12.19 34.20 -11.45
N ALA A 175 -12.27 34.77 -10.25
CA ALA A 175 -11.72 36.09 -9.95
C ALA A 175 -10.17 36.09 -10.04
N ASN A 176 -9.51 35.08 -9.47
CA ASN A 176 -8.06 34.92 -9.55
C ASN A 176 -7.57 34.77 -11.00
N LEU A 177 -8.23 33.94 -11.81
CA LEU A 177 -7.91 33.77 -13.23
C LEU A 177 -8.07 35.09 -14.02
N ASN A 178 -9.07 35.90 -13.70
CA ASN A 178 -9.28 37.21 -14.32
C ASN A 178 -8.19 38.22 -13.93
N ASP A 179 -7.78 38.25 -12.65
CA ASP A 179 -6.69 39.09 -12.14
C ASP A 179 -5.33 38.73 -12.78
N ILE A 180 -5.01 37.44 -12.86
CA ILE A 180 -3.80 36.92 -13.54
C ILE A 180 -3.79 37.36 -15.02
N LYS A 181 -4.95 37.32 -15.69
CA LYS A 181 -5.10 37.76 -17.08
C LYS A 181 -4.95 39.27 -17.25
N SER A 182 -5.49 40.08 -16.33
CA SER A 182 -5.33 41.55 -16.37
C SER A 182 -3.86 41.94 -16.25
N LYS A 183 -3.19 41.42 -15.21
CA LYS A 183 -1.75 41.67 -14.94
C LYS A 183 -0.86 41.26 -16.10
N HIS A 184 -1.13 40.13 -16.75
CA HIS A 184 -0.42 39.72 -17.96
C HIS A 184 -0.65 40.71 -19.12
N SER A 185 -1.91 41.10 -19.37
CA SER A 185 -2.24 42.07 -20.43
C SER A 185 -1.57 43.43 -20.21
N GLU A 186 -1.58 43.92 -18.97
CA GLU A 186 -0.90 45.15 -18.55
C GLU A 186 0.62 45.04 -18.76
N LYS A 187 1.23 43.91 -18.36
CA LYS A 187 2.66 43.66 -18.51
C LYS A 187 3.10 43.62 -19.97
N VAL A 188 2.34 42.93 -20.84
CA VAL A 188 2.61 42.87 -22.29
C VAL A 188 2.42 44.24 -22.95
N GLN A 189 1.41 45.02 -22.52
CA GLN A 189 1.19 46.38 -23.02
C GLN A 189 2.33 47.33 -22.64
N ASP A 190 2.80 47.27 -21.40
CA ASP A 190 3.91 48.09 -20.90
C ASP A 190 5.23 47.76 -21.61
N VAL A 191 5.62 46.49 -21.66
CA VAL A 191 6.80 46.00 -22.43
C VAL A 191 6.72 46.45 -23.89
N THR A 192 5.56 46.27 -24.53
CA THR A 192 5.36 46.68 -25.93
C THR A 192 5.52 48.19 -26.10
N LYS A 193 4.99 49.00 -25.18
CA LYS A 193 5.09 50.46 -25.21
C LYS A 193 6.55 50.92 -25.05
N GLN A 194 7.24 50.43 -24.02
CA GLN A 194 8.62 50.84 -23.70
C GLN A 194 9.61 50.51 -24.81
N ILE A 195 9.55 49.29 -25.37
CA ILE A 195 10.49 48.89 -26.44
C ILE A 195 10.10 49.51 -27.79
N ASN A 196 8.80 49.67 -28.11
CA ASN A 196 8.39 50.37 -29.33
C ASN A 196 8.92 51.82 -29.39
N THR A 197 8.93 52.56 -28.26
CA THR A 197 9.48 53.92 -28.23
C THR A 197 10.96 53.95 -28.60
N GLN A 198 11.77 53.02 -28.10
CA GLN A 198 13.19 52.90 -28.42
C GLN A 198 13.42 52.45 -29.88
N ILE A 199 12.57 51.56 -30.40
CA ILE A 199 12.57 51.15 -31.82
C ILE A 199 12.32 52.37 -32.72
N THR A 200 11.29 53.18 -32.46
CA THR A 200 11.00 54.38 -33.25
C THR A 200 12.14 55.39 -33.19
N GLN A 201 12.69 55.68 -32.01
CA GLN A 201 13.85 56.55 -31.85
C GLN A 201 15.05 56.06 -32.67
N THR A 202 15.36 54.76 -32.61
CA THR A 202 16.46 54.16 -33.40
C THR A 202 16.19 54.23 -34.91
N GLN A 203 14.93 54.07 -35.35
CA GLN A 203 14.53 54.22 -36.76
C GLN A 203 14.68 55.66 -37.26
N ASP A 204 14.32 56.66 -36.47
CA ASP A 204 14.51 58.08 -36.81
C ASP A 204 16.00 58.49 -36.84
N THR A 205 16.81 57.96 -35.93
CA THR A 205 18.28 58.08 -35.98
C THR A 205 18.84 57.45 -37.26
N LEU A 206 18.46 56.21 -37.58
CA LEU A 206 18.89 55.50 -38.79
C LEU A 206 18.51 56.25 -40.08
N LYS A 207 17.31 56.85 -40.11
CA LYS A 207 16.83 57.69 -41.21
C LYS A 207 17.68 58.96 -41.35
N SER A 208 18.00 59.62 -40.24
CA SER A 208 18.81 60.84 -40.20
C SER A 208 20.26 60.58 -40.65
N LEU A 209 20.86 59.49 -40.17
CA LEU A 209 22.20 59.05 -40.58
C LEU A 209 22.24 58.71 -42.08
N LYS A 210 21.22 58.04 -42.64
CA LYS A 210 21.14 57.75 -44.08
C LYS A 210 21.05 59.02 -44.95
N VAL A 211 20.39 60.08 -44.46
CA VAL A 211 20.41 61.39 -45.12
C VAL A 211 21.81 62.01 -45.06
N LYS A 212 22.48 61.97 -43.90
CA LYS A 212 23.85 62.49 -43.74
C LYS A 212 24.85 61.75 -44.63
N LEU A 213 24.82 60.41 -44.65
CA LEU A 213 25.66 59.57 -45.50
C LEU A 213 25.50 59.95 -46.98
N ASN A 214 24.28 60.19 -47.46
CA ASN A 214 24.05 60.62 -48.85
C ASN A 214 24.66 62.00 -49.13
N GLN A 215 24.49 62.96 -48.22
CA GLN A 215 25.07 64.31 -48.35
C GLN A 215 26.60 64.32 -48.31
N ASP A 216 27.21 63.48 -47.46
CA ASP A 216 28.68 63.40 -47.37
C ASP A 216 29.28 62.57 -48.52
N ASN A 217 28.55 61.59 -49.09
CA ASN A 217 28.92 60.97 -50.36
C ASN A 217 28.83 61.96 -51.54
N GLU A 218 27.78 62.77 -51.61
CA GLU A 218 27.63 63.81 -52.65
C GLU A 218 28.81 64.80 -52.60
N LYS A 219 29.18 65.28 -51.40
CA LYS A 219 30.40 66.07 -51.18
C LYS A 219 31.65 65.30 -51.64
N LEU A 220 31.78 64.02 -51.30
CA LEU A 220 32.93 63.19 -51.70
C LEU A 220 33.06 63.06 -53.22
N THR A 221 31.95 62.88 -53.95
CA THR A 221 31.96 62.84 -55.43
C THR A 221 32.29 64.18 -56.09
N ASN A 222 32.19 65.29 -55.35
CA ASN A 222 32.47 66.62 -55.84
C ASN A 222 33.95 67.05 -55.74
N PHE A 223 34.88 66.22 -55.25
CA PHE A 223 36.30 66.59 -55.24
C PHE A 223 37.02 66.22 -56.55
N ASN A 224 37.39 67.23 -57.32
CA ASN A 224 38.09 67.14 -58.62
C ASN A 224 38.77 68.48 -58.95
N ALA A 225 39.58 68.56 -60.02
CA ALA A 225 40.31 69.79 -60.35
C ALA A 225 39.41 70.98 -60.72
N ALA A 226 38.25 70.76 -61.36
CA ALA A 226 37.29 71.83 -61.60
C ALA A 226 36.82 72.42 -60.26
N ASN A 227 36.43 71.57 -59.31
CA ASN A 227 35.99 72.02 -58.01
C ASN A 227 37.13 72.48 -57.08
N PHE A 228 38.39 72.13 -57.36
CA PHE A 228 39.57 72.77 -56.77
C PHE A 228 39.64 74.24 -57.19
N PHE A 229 39.62 74.54 -58.49
CA PHE A 229 39.57 75.93 -58.97
C PHE A 229 38.33 76.66 -58.45
N LYS A 230 37.16 76.00 -58.41
CA LYS A 230 35.93 76.56 -57.85
C LYS A 230 36.08 76.92 -56.36
N SER A 231 36.81 76.11 -55.58
CA SER A 231 37.06 76.40 -54.17
C SER A 231 37.93 77.65 -53.95
N ILE A 232 38.81 77.98 -54.90
CA ILE A 232 39.61 79.23 -54.89
C ILE A 232 38.75 80.42 -55.32
N LEU A 233 37.94 80.25 -56.38
CA LEU A 233 36.99 81.27 -56.85
C LEU A 233 35.96 81.67 -55.78
N ASP A 234 35.42 80.71 -55.03
CA ASP A 234 34.43 80.94 -53.99
C ASP A 234 35.04 81.30 -52.63
N ASN A 235 36.38 81.28 -52.50
CA ASN A 235 37.09 81.67 -51.30
C ASN A 235 37.08 83.20 -51.12
N LYS A 236 36.49 83.66 -50.00
CA LYS A 236 36.43 85.08 -49.64
C LYS A 236 37.80 85.72 -49.39
N ASN A 237 38.81 84.91 -49.05
CA ASN A 237 40.15 85.37 -48.75
C ASN A 237 41.06 85.48 -49.98
N SER A 238 40.63 84.95 -51.14
CA SER A 238 41.40 85.05 -52.38
C SER A 238 41.27 86.44 -53.01
N SER A 239 42.33 86.91 -53.68
CA SER A 239 42.33 88.18 -54.41
C SER A 239 41.44 88.11 -55.66
N GLU A 240 41.13 89.26 -56.28
CA GLU A 240 40.34 89.27 -57.52
C GLU A 240 41.13 88.68 -58.70
N GLU A 241 42.46 88.81 -58.69
CA GLU A 241 43.39 88.18 -59.63
C GLU A 241 43.37 86.65 -59.47
N GLU A 242 43.48 86.13 -58.25
CA GLU A 242 43.41 84.69 -57.95
C GLU A 242 42.05 84.10 -58.35
N LYS A 243 40.95 84.79 -58.03
CA LYS A 243 39.61 84.42 -58.48
C LYS A 243 39.51 84.41 -59.99
N LYS A 244 40.14 85.35 -60.70
CA LYS A 244 40.11 85.41 -62.16
C LYS A 244 40.91 84.28 -62.81
N ASP A 245 42.12 83.98 -62.32
CA ASP A 245 42.93 82.84 -62.78
C ASP A 245 42.22 81.50 -62.48
N ALA A 246 41.57 81.38 -61.31
CA ALA A 246 40.75 80.22 -60.96
C ALA A 246 39.47 80.10 -61.82
N GLN A 247 38.81 81.21 -62.17
CA GLN A 247 37.63 81.21 -63.03
C GLN A 247 37.99 80.85 -64.49
N ASP A 248 39.10 81.37 -65.01
CA ASP A 248 39.61 81.00 -66.34
C ASP A 248 40.00 79.51 -66.35
N ALA A 249 40.70 79.03 -65.31
CA ALA A 249 41.04 77.62 -65.14
C ALA A 249 39.81 76.69 -65.09
N TYR A 250 38.81 77.05 -64.27
CA TYR A 250 37.53 76.34 -64.18
C TYR A 250 36.84 76.24 -65.56
N ASN A 251 36.80 77.34 -66.30
CA ASN A 251 36.18 77.38 -67.63
C ASN A 251 36.90 76.46 -68.65
N ILE A 252 38.22 76.32 -68.54
CA ILE A 252 39.01 75.42 -69.38
C ILE A 252 38.73 73.94 -69.05
N VAL A 253 38.85 73.52 -67.78
CA VAL A 253 38.61 72.10 -67.38
C VAL A 253 37.14 71.68 -67.32
N THR A 254 36.21 72.62 -67.55
CA THR A 254 34.79 72.31 -67.78
C THR A 254 34.36 72.46 -69.23
N GLY A 255 35.23 72.95 -70.11
CA GLY A 255 34.90 73.27 -71.51
C GLY A 255 33.91 74.43 -71.67
N ILE A 256 33.61 75.17 -70.60
CA ILE A 256 32.70 76.33 -70.57
C ILE A 256 33.43 77.56 -71.13
N ASN A 257 33.59 77.57 -72.45
CA ASN A 257 34.15 78.72 -73.14
C ASN A 257 33.17 79.91 -73.09
N GLY A 258 33.62 81.06 -72.57
CA GLY A 258 32.81 82.27 -72.43
C GLY A 258 32.40 82.92 -73.76
N LYS A 259 31.27 82.45 -74.33
CA LYS A 259 30.53 83.00 -75.48
C LYS A 259 31.27 83.15 -76.84
N THR A 260 32.59 83.02 -76.93
CA THR A 260 33.36 83.43 -78.13
C THR A 260 34.13 82.33 -78.85
N LYS A 261 34.24 81.10 -78.30
CA LYS A 261 34.93 79.96 -78.96
C LYS A 261 34.18 78.65 -78.70
N PRO A 262 33.82 77.84 -79.72
CA PRO A 262 33.17 76.55 -79.49
C PRO A 262 34.19 75.53 -78.94
N THR A 263 33.78 74.77 -77.92
CA THR A 263 34.60 73.73 -77.26
C THR A 263 35.12 72.71 -78.28
N ALA A 264 36.35 72.23 -78.10
CA ALA A 264 37.01 71.37 -79.08
C ALA A 264 36.23 70.07 -79.33
N SER A 265 36.16 69.61 -80.59
CA SER A 265 35.39 68.41 -80.98
C SER A 265 35.94 67.10 -80.42
N TRP A 266 37.17 67.11 -79.88
CA TRP A 266 37.77 66.00 -79.15
C TRP A 266 37.58 66.09 -77.63
N TYR A 267 37.16 67.25 -77.09
CA TYR A 267 37.14 67.53 -75.65
C TYR A 267 36.35 66.46 -74.87
N THR A 268 35.13 66.15 -75.31
CA THR A 268 34.24 65.17 -74.68
C THR A 268 34.65 63.70 -74.88
N LYS A 269 35.79 63.45 -75.55
CA LYS A 269 36.45 62.14 -75.63
C LYS A 269 37.75 62.09 -74.81
N ALA A 270 38.25 63.25 -74.37
CA ALA A 270 39.50 63.41 -73.65
C ALA A 270 39.26 63.63 -72.16
N VAL A 271 38.54 64.70 -71.82
CA VAL A 271 38.42 65.24 -70.47
C VAL A 271 37.19 64.66 -69.77
N HIS A 272 37.44 63.88 -68.72
CA HIS A 272 36.45 63.15 -67.95
C HIS A 272 36.50 63.61 -66.49
N ILE A 273 35.94 64.81 -66.23
CA ILE A 273 36.11 65.59 -64.99
C ILE A 273 36.08 64.71 -63.72
N GLY A 274 37.22 64.58 -63.06
CA GLY A 274 37.40 63.85 -61.80
C GLY A 274 37.45 62.32 -61.88
N GLN A 275 37.33 61.70 -63.06
CA GLN A 275 37.42 60.24 -63.20
C GLN A 275 38.84 59.71 -62.94
N LYS A 276 38.97 58.46 -62.47
CA LYS A 276 40.30 57.87 -62.20
C LYS A 276 41.15 57.91 -63.48
N ASN A 277 42.42 58.31 -63.32
CA ASN A 277 43.45 58.47 -64.36
C ASN A 277 43.36 59.75 -65.20
N ASP A 278 42.26 60.49 -65.12
CA ASP A 278 42.10 61.78 -65.81
C ASP A 278 43.01 62.86 -65.17
N ALA A 279 43.52 63.81 -65.94
CA ALA A 279 44.39 64.87 -65.40
C ALA A 279 43.65 65.79 -64.42
N THR A 280 42.32 65.86 -64.50
CA THR A 280 41.47 66.57 -63.54
C THR A 280 41.15 65.78 -62.26
N SER A 281 41.67 64.56 -62.10
CA SER A 281 41.50 63.76 -60.87
C SER A 281 42.40 64.24 -59.73
N LEU A 282 42.00 64.02 -58.47
CA LEU A 282 42.79 64.44 -57.30
C LEU A 282 44.15 63.75 -57.23
N ASP A 283 44.19 62.45 -57.56
CA ASP A 283 45.41 61.65 -57.46
C ASP A 283 46.45 62.16 -58.48
N ASN A 284 46.02 62.47 -59.71
CA ASN A 284 46.88 63.03 -60.73
C ASN A 284 47.26 64.50 -60.45
N LEU A 285 46.34 65.35 -59.98
CA LEU A 285 46.64 66.70 -59.49
C LEU A 285 47.65 66.69 -58.32
N LYS A 286 47.65 65.67 -57.47
CA LYS A 286 48.69 65.48 -56.45
C LYS A 286 50.03 65.07 -57.07
N ALA A 287 49.98 64.15 -58.05
CA ALA A 287 51.14 63.54 -58.66
C ALA A 287 51.96 64.50 -59.54
N THR A 288 51.44 65.69 -59.89
CA THR A 288 52.22 66.73 -60.59
C THR A 288 53.19 67.49 -59.69
N LEU A 289 52.96 67.55 -58.37
CA LEU A 289 53.74 68.42 -57.47
C LEU A 289 55.28 68.21 -57.55
N PRO A 290 55.82 67.00 -57.71
CA PRO A 290 57.26 66.80 -57.91
C PRO A 290 57.80 67.40 -59.23
N LEU A 291 56.99 67.54 -60.28
CA LEU A 291 57.41 68.17 -61.54
C LEU A 291 57.68 69.67 -61.34
N TYR A 292 56.81 70.34 -60.58
CA TYR A 292 56.97 71.74 -60.19
C TYR A 292 58.25 71.95 -59.36
N GLU A 293 58.55 71.04 -58.43
CA GLU A 293 59.78 71.07 -57.62
C GLU A 293 61.04 70.86 -58.49
N GLN A 294 61.06 69.82 -59.33
CA GLN A 294 62.18 69.56 -60.25
C GLN A 294 62.47 70.76 -61.15
N PHE A 295 61.42 71.34 -61.76
CA PHE A 295 61.54 72.48 -62.67
C PHE A 295 62.12 73.74 -62.00
N ILE A 296 61.64 74.08 -60.80
CA ILE A 296 62.14 75.24 -60.07
C ILE A 296 63.61 75.05 -59.67
N ASN A 297 63.97 73.88 -59.13
CA ASN A 297 65.36 73.57 -58.77
C ASN A 297 66.28 73.70 -59.98
N ILE A 298 65.90 73.10 -61.13
CA ILE A 298 66.66 73.12 -62.38
C ILE A 298 66.90 74.54 -62.92
N ARG A 299 65.99 75.49 -62.68
CA ARG A 299 66.15 76.92 -63.03
C ARG A 299 66.98 77.69 -61.99
N GLN A 300 66.79 77.42 -60.70
CA GLN A 300 67.59 78.01 -59.62
C GLN A 300 69.08 77.63 -59.74
N ASP A 301 69.38 76.35 -60.01
CA ASP A 301 70.73 75.82 -60.28
C ASP A 301 71.44 76.50 -61.48
N ARG A 302 70.67 77.18 -62.35
CA ARG A 302 71.13 77.88 -63.55
C ARG A 302 71.02 79.40 -63.43
N ASN A 303 70.72 79.93 -62.25
CA ASN A 303 70.50 81.35 -61.96
C ASN A 303 69.42 82.01 -62.84
N LEU A 304 68.46 81.23 -63.37
CA LEU A 304 67.36 81.74 -64.18
C LEU A 304 66.24 82.32 -63.30
N PRO A 305 65.45 83.29 -63.81
CA PRO A 305 64.23 83.75 -63.13
C PRO A 305 63.28 82.58 -62.86
N VAL A 306 62.72 82.52 -61.65
CA VAL A 306 61.68 81.54 -61.31
C VAL A 306 60.31 82.15 -61.65
N PRO A 307 59.58 81.63 -62.66
CA PRO A 307 58.23 82.08 -62.97
C PRO A 307 57.24 81.70 -61.85
N LYS A 308 56.07 82.34 -61.85
CA LYS A 308 54.95 81.98 -60.96
C LYS A 308 54.04 80.93 -61.60
N ILE A 309 53.31 80.20 -60.78
CA ILE A 309 52.34 79.19 -61.21
C ILE A 309 51.03 79.88 -61.58
N SER A 310 50.40 79.44 -62.67
CA SER A 310 49.04 79.86 -63.07
C SER A 310 48.10 78.66 -63.06
N LEU A 311 46.91 78.85 -62.48
CA LEU A 311 45.81 77.90 -62.51
C LEU A 311 45.27 77.78 -63.95
N THR A 312 45.20 78.88 -64.70
CA THR A 312 44.82 78.89 -66.12
C THR A 312 45.75 78.00 -66.94
N ILE A 313 47.07 78.13 -66.76
CA ILE A 313 48.03 77.29 -67.50
C ILE A 313 48.04 75.84 -67.00
N LEU A 314 47.87 75.59 -65.70
CA LEU A 314 47.63 74.22 -65.19
C LEU A 314 46.40 73.58 -65.84
N ALA A 315 45.30 74.33 -66.01
CA ALA A 315 44.10 73.86 -66.69
C ALA A 315 44.33 73.59 -68.19
N VAL A 316 45.15 74.40 -68.87
CA VAL A 316 45.59 74.11 -70.25
C VAL A 316 46.39 72.80 -70.28
N ALA A 317 47.39 72.65 -69.41
CA ALA A 317 48.20 71.44 -69.33
C ALA A 317 47.35 70.19 -69.04
N MET A 318 46.35 70.27 -68.14
CA MET A 318 45.41 69.17 -67.88
C MET A 318 44.72 68.72 -69.16
N VAL A 319 44.06 69.65 -69.85
CA VAL A 319 43.30 69.37 -71.06
C VAL A 319 44.22 68.94 -72.23
N ASN A 320 45.49 69.37 -72.24
CA ASN A 320 46.52 68.93 -73.18
C ASN A 320 47.05 67.51 -72.88
N ALA A 321 47.19 67.14 -71.60
CA ALA A 321 47.54 65.77 -71.19
C ALA A 321 46.37 64.80 -71.47
N ASP A 322 45.14 65.20 -71.17
CA ASP A 322 43.92 64.44 -71.50
C ASP A 322 43.76 64.26 -73.01
N PHE A 323 44.11 65.26 -73.82
CA PHE A 323 44.05 65.16 -75.29
C PHE A 323 44.89 63.99 -75.85
N GLN A 324 46.04 63.67 -75.23
CA GLN A 324 46.91 62.57 -75.68
C GLN A 324 46.18 61.21 -75.62
N THR A 325 45.18 61.05 -74.74
CA THR A 325 44.35 59.83 -74.67
C THR A 325 43.48 59.60 -75.91
N THR A 326 43.24 60.64 -76.72
CA THR A 326 42.43 60.56 -77.95
C THR A 326 43.24 60.09 -79.17
N LEU A 327 44.55 59.92 -79.01
CA LEU A 327 45.48 59.52 -80.06
C LEU A 327 45.60 57.99 -80.12
N GLU A 328 45.93 57.46 -81.30
CA GLU A 328 46.34 56.06 -81.44
C GLU A 328 47.72 55.86 -80.79
N LYS A 329 47.96 54.68 -80.20
CA LYS A 329 49.13 54.42 -79.35
C LYS A 329 50.47 54.75 -80.03
N GLY A 330 51.33 55.45 -79.31
CA GLY A 330 52.72 55.72 -79.73
C GLY A 330 52.92 57.03 -80.50
N GLY A 331 52.08 58.03 -80.27
CA GLY A 331 52.26 59.38 -80.81
C GLY A 331 51.77 60.45 -79.85
N LEU A 332 52.66 61.39 -79.49
CA LEU A 332 52.31 62.63 -78.80
C LEU A 332 51.96 63.71 -79.82
N LYS A 333 51.02 64.60 -79.49
CA LYS A 333 50.61 65.70 -80.36
C LYS A 333 50.17 66.93 -79.58
N HIS A 334 50.75 68.07 -79.91
CA HIS A 334 50.30 69.39 -79.50
C HIS A 334 48.87 69.66 -80.02
N PRO A 335 47.85 69.87 -79.14
CA PRO A 335 46.49 70.17 -79.58
C PRO A 335 46.34 71.57 -80.16
N GLY A 336 47.17 72.54 -79.73
CA GLY A 336 47.15 73.94 -80.18
C GLY A 336 45.81 74.66 -79.97
N TYR A 337 44.97 74.16 -79.06
CA TYR A 337 43.58 74.62 -78.94
C TYR A 337 43.39 75.76 -77.93
N TYR A 338 44.05 75.72 -76.77
CA TYR A 338 44.13 76.86 -75.86
C TYR A 338 45.44 77.63 -76.10
N PRO A 339 45.48 78.96 -75.86
CA PRO A 339 46.68 79.75 -76.07
C PRO A 339 47.68 79.60 -74.92
N SER A 340 48.85 79.04 -75.21
CA SER A 340 50.10 79.13 -74.46
C SER A 340 51.22 79.69 -75.37
N THR A 341 52.35 80.13 -74.81
CA THR A 341 53.55 80.45 -75.61
C THR A 341 54.15 79.18 -76.19
N GLY A 342 54.23 78.12 -75.37
CA GLY A 342 54.74 76.83 -75.78
C GLY A 342 54.31 75.71 -74.84
N GLU A 343 54.54 74.50 -75.30
CA GLU A 343 54.09 73.25 -74.69
C GLU A 343 55.22 72.21 -74.81
N ASN A 344 55.47 71.44 -73.77
CA ASN A 344 56.27 70.20 -73.81
C ASN A 344 55.38 69.00 -73.48
N LEU A 345 55.57 67.89 -74.20
CA LEU A 345 54.84 66.65 -73.99
C LEU A 345 55.80 65.47 -73.75
N ALA A 346 55.39 64.51 -72.92
CA ALA A 346 56.13 63.28 -72.67
C ALA A 346 55.19 62.08 -72.42
N GLU A 347 55.54 60.91 -72.93
CA GLU A 347 54.96 59.61 -72.58
C GLU A 347 56.03 58.89 -71.73
N SER A 348 55.95 59.01 -70.41
CA SER A 348 57.01 58.53 -69.50
C SER A 348 56.50 58.32 -68.07
N SER A 349 57.30 57.69 -67.21
CA SER A 349 57.11 57.85 -65.76
C SER A 349 57.21 59.34 -65.38
N ILE A 350 56.45 59.76 -64.36
CA ILE A 350 56.35 61.17 -63.94
C ILE A 350 57.74 61.76 -63.68
N GLU A 351 58.54 61.08 -62.86
CA GLU A 351 59.88 61.52 -62.46
C GLU A 351 60.89 61.64 -63.62
N SER A 352 60.58 61.06 -64.79
CA SER A 352 61.44 61.13 -65.98
C SER A 352 61.11 62.28 -66.92
N ALA A 353 59.91 62.89 -66.87
CA ALA A 353 59.45 63.82 -67.91
C ALA A 353 60.39 65.04 -68.06
N VAL A 354 60.71 65.71 -66.93
CA VAL A 354 61.61 66.87 -66.93
C VAL A 354 63.04 66.47 -67.31
N HIS A 355 63.52 65.31 -66.84
CA HIS A 355 64.84 64.79 -67.20
C HIS A 355 64.98 64.49 -68.70
N LEU A 356 63.95 63.89 -69.32
CA LEU A 356 63.91 63.58 -70.75
C LEU A 356 64.00 64.85 -71.60
N TRP A 357 63.24 65.89 -71.24
CA TRP A 357 63.29 67.20 -71.89
C TRP A 357 64.66 67.89 -71.71
N MET A 358 65.25 67.84 -70.51
CA MET A 358 66.54 68.46 -70.22
C MET A 358 67.75 67.80 -70.90
N ASN A 359 67.66 66.53 -71.31
CA ASN A 359 68.73 65.86 -72.07
C ASN A 359 69.10 66.58 -73.37
N GLU A 360 68.20 67.40 -73.92
CA GLU A 360 68.43 68.21 -75.12
C GLU A 360 69.44 69.36 -74.91
N GLU A 361 69.80 69.69 -73.66
CA GLU A 361 70.90 70.63 -73.33
C GLU A 361 72.21 70.26 -74.06
N SER A 362 72.45 68.96 -74.21
CA SER A 362 73.62 68.42 -74.94
C SER A 362 73.64 68.83 -76.42
N LYS A 363 72.48 68.78 -77.09
CA LYS A 363 72.29 69.17 -78.49
C LYS A 363 72.37 70.68 -78.64
N TRP A 364 71.78 71.45 -77.72
CA TRP A 364 71.89 72.92 -77.69
C TRP A 364 73.35 73.38 -77.60
N LYS A 365 74.15 72.76 -76.72
CA LYS A 365 75.59 73.02 -76.61
C LYS A 365 76.42 72.65 -77.86
N VAL A 366 75.87 71.84 -78.77
CA VAL A 366 76.45 71.62 -80.12
C VAL A 366 75.98 72.70 -81.09
N ALA A 367 74.69 73.04 -81.09
CA ALA A 367 74.13 74.07 -81.96
C ALA A 367 74.80 75.44 -81.75
N VAL A 368 75.00 75.87 -80.50
CA VAL A 368 75.69 77.14 -80.17
C VAL A 368 77.16 77.16 -80.65
N LYS A 369 77.82 76.00 -80.77
CA LYS A 369 79.18 75.92 -81.34
C LYS A 369 79.19 76.01 -82.86
N GLN A 370 78.09 75.67 -83.53
CA GLN A 370 77.92 75.76 -84.98
C GLN A 370 77.36 77.13 -85.40
N HIS A 371 76.55 77.74 -84.53
CA HIS A 371 75.87 79.03 -84.70
C HIS A 371 76.07 79.88 -83.43
N PRO A 372 77.21 80.61 -83.30
CA PRO A 372 77.53 81.38 -82.10
C PRO A 372 76.52 82.50 -81.78
N ASP A 373 75.74 82.93 -82.77
CA ASP A 373 74.62 83.85 -82.66
C ASP A 373 73.41 83.28 -81.88
N LEU A 374 73.41 81.98 -81.56
CA LEU A 374 72.44 81.38 -80.63
C LEU A 374 72.79 81.59 -79.15
N ALA A 375 74.02 82.03 -78.81
CA ALA A 375 74.54 81.99 -77.44
C ALA A 375 73.70 82.79 -76.42
N ASP A 376 73.04 83.87 -76.83
CA ASP A 376 72.14 84.70 -76.02
C ASP A 376 70.66 84.57 -76.43
N LYS A 377 70.30 83.52 -77.19
CA LYS A 377 68.96 83.32 -77.78
C LYS A 377 68.15 82.18 -77.17
N LEU A 378 68.67 81.52 -76.13
CA LEU A 378 67.92 80.51 -75.37
C LEU A 378 66.58 81.11 -74.88
N GLY A 379 65.50 80.33 -75.05
CA GLY A 379 64.11 80.72 -74.80
C GLY A 379 63.40 81.44 -75.94
N GLN A 380 64.13 82.11 -76.84
CA GLN A 380 63.52 83.11 -77.72
C GLN A 380 62.95 82.52 -79.02
N ASP A 381 61.83 83.09 -79.47
CA ASP A 381 61.23 82.96 -80.81
C ASP A 381 62.26 82.98 -81.94
N TYR A 382 63.35 83.73 -81.78
CA TYR A 382 64.48 83.77 -82.71
C TYR A 382 64.97 82.37 -83.11
N VAL A 383 65.07 81.43 -82.16
CA VAL A 383 65.53 80.05 -82.42
C VAL A 383 64.52 79.31 -83.29
N PHE A 384 63.22 79.42 -83.00
CA PHE A 384 62.16 78.81 -83.80
C PHE A 384 62.10 79.39 -85.22
N LEU A 385 62.12 80.72 -85.34
CA LEU A 385 61.93 81.46 -86.58
C LEU A 385 63.16 81.47 -87.51
N LYS A 386 64.39 81.37 -86.97
CA LYS A 386 65.63 81.37 -87.76
C LYS A 386 66.29 79.99 -87.86
N TYR A 387 66.15 79.17 -86.82
CA TYR A 387 66.80 77.86 -86.72
C TYR A 387 65.79 76.73 -86.41
N PRO A 388 64.70 76.56 -87.20
CA PRO A 388 63.63 75.59 -86.89
C PRO A 388 64.12 74.14 -86.78
N LYS A 389 65.25 73.78 -87.42
CA LYS A 389 65.90 72.46 -87.24
C LYS A 389 66.63 72.30 -85.92
N VAL A 390 67.17 73.37 -85.35
CA VAL A 390 67.73 73.38 -83.99
C VAL A 390 66.57 73.31 -83.00
N TYR A 391 65.57 74.18 -83.14
CA TYR A 391 64.38 74.16 -82.29
C TYR A 391 63.68 72.79 -82.30
N GLY A 392 63.47 72.17 -83.47
CA GLY A 392 62.88 70.82 -83.56
C GLY A 392 63.74 69.69 -82.99
N ALA A 393 64.98 69.98 -82.57
CA ALA A 393 65.87 69.03 -81.89
C ALA A 393 66.17 69.40 -80.43
N THR A 394 65.92 70.66 -80.02
CA THR A 394 66.24 71.20 -78.69
C THR A 394 65.08 71.92 -77.99
N GLY A 395 63.87 71.83 -78.55
CA GLY A 395 62.73 72.65 -78.18
C GLY A 395 62.28 72.46 -76.73
N HIS A 396 62.35 71.24 -76.20
CA HIS A 396 61.91 70.97 -74.84
C HIS A 396 62.82 71.64 -73.80
N PHE A 397 64.14 71.54 -74.00
CA PHE A 397 65.13 72.26 -73.20
C PHE A 397 65.02 73.78 -73.40
N ASN A 398 64.83 74.24 -74.64
CA ASN A 398 64.69 75.66 -74.98
C ASN A 398 63.50 76.29 -74.23
N ASN A 399 62.36 75.61 -74.21
CA ASN A 399 61.15 75.99 -73.50
C ASN A 399 61.38 76.04 -71.98
N LEU A 400 61.89 74.97 -71.37
CA LEU A 400 62.12 74.93 -69.92
C LEU A 400 63.10 76.03 -69.44
N MET A 401 64.05 76.43 -70.28
CA MET A 401 65.10 77.39 -69.94
C MET A 401 64.82 78.84 -70.34
N ASP A 402 63.64 79.15 -70.87
CA ASP A 402 63.34 80.51 -71.33
C ASP A 402 63.47 81.55 -70.20
N PRO A 403 64.36 82.55 -70.30
CA PRO A 403 64.49 83.59 -69.28
C PRO A 403 63.29 84.55 -69.23
N ASN A 404 62.46 84.63 -70.28
CA ASN A 404 61.29 85.52 -70.36
C ASN A 404 60.00 84.90 -69.81
N MET A 405 60.03 83.61 -69.46
CA MET A 405 58.89 82.87 -68.94
C MET A 405 58.32 83.56 -67.69
N SER A 406 57.03 83.90 -67.74
CA SER A 406 56.32 84.61 -66.68
C SER A 406 55.35 83.71 -65.92
N ALA A 407 54.79 82.69 -66.57
CA ALA A 407 53.88 81.73 -65.94
C ALA A 407 53.99 80.33 -66.53
N TYR A 408 53.66 79.30 -65.73
CA TYR A 408 53.71 77.89 -66.16
C TYR A 408 52.75 76.99 -65.37
N GLY A 409 52.64 75.74 -65.83
CA GLY A 409 51.91 74.66 -65.15
C GLY A 409 52.24 73.27 -65.70
N PHE A 410 52.06 72.23 -64.87
CA PHE A 410 52.30 70.82 -65.21
C PHE A 410 51.05 69.99 -64.93
N ALA A 411 50.72 69.05 -65.83
CA ALA A 411 49.66 68.08 -65.63
C ALA A 411 50.05 66.67 -66.07
N VAL A 412 49.37 65.65 -65.53
CA VAL A 412 49.58 64.24 -65.91
C VAL A 412 48.24 63.51 -66.13
N ASN A 413 48.08 62.85 -67.28
CA ASN A 413 46.99 61.90 -67.52
C ASN A 413 47.57 60.47 -67.54
N GLY A 414 46.94 59.54 -66.83
CA GLY A 414 47.34 58.14 -66.81
C GLY A 414 47.12 57.48 -65.46
N ASN A 415 47.28 56.15 -65.41
CA ASN A 415 47.21 55.41 -64.16
C ASN A 415 48.57 55.45 -63.46
N LEU A 416 48.61 55.95 -62.24
CA LEU A 416 49.85 56.10 -61.46
C LEU A 416 50.54 54.75 -61.15
N ASP A 417 49.81 53.63 -61.25
CA ASP A 417 50.34 52.26 -61.10
C ASP A 417 50.95 51.69 -62.42
N LYS A 418 51.25 52.51 -63.43
CA LYS A 418 51.81 52.07 -64.73
C LYS A 418 53.17 52.70 -65.03
N ASP A 419 53.91 52.04 -65.93
CA ASP A 419 55.24 52.44 -66.42
C ASP A 419 55.29 53.85 -67.05
N PHE A 420 54.15 54.36 -67.53
CA PHE A 420 54.04 55.70 -68.10
C PHE A 420 52.70 56.41 -67.82
N VAL A 421 52.77 57.73 -67.85
CA VAL A 421 51.67 58.68 -67.98
C VAL A 421 51.97 59.66 -69.12
N TYR A 422 50.95 60.35 -69.62
CA TYR A 422 51.13 61.52 -70.47
C TYR A 422 51.37 62.73 -69.59
N THR A 423 52.56 63.33 -69.65
CA THR A 423 52.89 64.57 -68.96
C THR A 423 52.84 65.74 -69.93
N ALA A 424 52.12 66.81 -69.56
CA ALA A 424 52.12 68.08 -70.26
C ALA A 424 52.73 69.19 -69.38
N PHE A 425 53.45 70.10 -70.03
CA PHE A 425 53.95 71.34 -69.46
C PHE A 425 53.61 72.47 -70.41
N ASP A 426 52.89 73.48 -69.94
CA ASP A 426 52.55 74.68 -70.71
C ASP A 426 53.11 75.92 -70.01
N PHE A 427 53.39 76.98 -70.78
CA PHE A 427 53.90 78.24 -70.25
C PHE A 427 53.45 79.48 -71.03
N TYR A 428 53.62 80.65 -70.40
CA TYR A 428 53.64 81.97 -71.04
C TYR A 428 55.01 82.63 -70.84
N ASP A 429 55.48 83.33 -71.86
CA ASP A 429 56.59 84.29 -71.82
C ASP A 429 56.08 85.73 -71.96
N GLY A 430 56.89 86.71 -71.50
CA GLY A 430 56.73 88.16 -71.77
C GLY A 430 55.49 88.85 -71.18
N LYS A 431 54.42 88.10 -70.92
CA LYS A 431 53.12 88.52 -70.40
C LYS A 431 53.24 88.75 -68.89
N LYS A 432 53.29 90.02 -68.48
CA LYS A 432 53.27 90.39 -67.06
C LYS A 432 52.03 89.83 -66.36
N ASP A 433 52.20 89.52 -65.08
CA ASP A 433 51.13 89.11 -64.16
C ASP A 433 50.34 87.86 -64.61
N ALA A 434 50.96 87.04 -65.47
CA ALA A 434 50.35 85.83 -66.03
C ALA A 434 50.25 84.65 -65.06
N GLY A 435 50.95 84.71 -63.92
CA GLY A 435 51.01 83.67 -62.90
C GLY A 435 51.10 84.30 -61.51
N LEU A 436 50.45 83.68 -60.53
CA LEU A 436 50.13 84.31 -59.25
C LEU A 436 50.79 83.61 -58.06
N PHE A 437 50.90 82.29 -58.08
CA PHE A 437 51.33 81.49 -56.92
C PHE A 437 52.82 81.16 -56.97
N SER A 438 53.49 81.18 -55.83
CA SER A 438 54.74 80.47 -55.61
C SER A 438 54.51 78.96 -55.47
N LEU A 439 55.60 78.19 -55.48
CA LEU A 439 55.60 76.74 -55.30
C LEU A 439 54.90 76.30 -54.00
N ASP A 440 55.24 76.94 -52.88
CA ASP A 440 54.73 76.54 -51.57
C ASP A 440 53.28 77.00 -51.34
N GLU A 441 52.86 78.13 -51.92
CA GLU A 441 51.46 78.54 -51.96
C GLU A 441 50.61 77.53 -52.76
N PHE A 442 51.06 77.14 -53.96
CA PHE A 442 50.37 76.15 -54.80
C PHE A 442 50.33 74.76 -54.14
N LYS A 443 51.46 74.27 -53.60
CA LYS A 443 51.52 73.03 -52.83
C LYS A 443 50.59 73.07 -51.61
N SER A 444 50.47 74.21 -50.94
CA SER A 444 49.56 74.37 -49.81
C SER A 444 48.10 74.29 -50.25
N LEU A 445 47.71 74.98 -51.32
CA LEU A 445 46.36 74.91 -51.89
C LEU A 445 45.98 73.46 -52.26
N VAL A 446 46.83 72.77 -53.03
CA VAL A 446 46.58 71.38 -53.48
C VAL A 446 46.51 70.41 -52.30
N ASN A 447 47.47 70.45 -51.36
CA ASN A 447 47.46 69.54 -50.21
C ASN A 447 46.31 69.82 -49.24
N ASN A 448 45.90 71.07 -49.04
CA ASN A 448 44.74 71.42 -48.22
C ASN A 448 43.43 70.86 -48.83
N TYR A 449 43.25 70.99 -50.15
CA TYR A 449 42.09 70.46 -50.86
C TYR A 449 42.02 68.92 -50.81
N ILE A 450 43.17 68.24 -50.98
CA ILE A 450 43.27 66.78 -50.85
C ILE A 450 43.01 66.33 -49.40
N THR A 451 43.50 67.07 -48.40
CA THR A 451 43.26 66.78 -46.98
C THR A 451 41.77 66.91 -46.64
N LEU A 452 41.08 67.90 -47.21
CA LEU A 452 39.63 68.06 -47.09
C LEU A 452 38.89 66.86 -47.71
N ALA A 453 39.26 66.43 -48.93
CA ALA A 453 38.69 65.25 -49.58
C ALA A 453 38.88 63.96 -48.75
N GLN A 454 40.08 63.76 -48.20
CA GLN A 454 40.37 62.62 -47.31
C GLN A 454 39.56 62.69 -46.01
N THR A 455 39.35 63.89 -45.46
CA THR A 455 38.52 64.11 -44.27
C THR A 455 37.06 63.76 -44.54
N THR A 456 36.50 64.19 -45.68
CA THR A 456 35.14 63.79 -46.11
C THR A 456 35.03 62.29 -46.35
N LYS A 457 36.04 61.66 -46.96
CA LYS A 457 36.08 60.19 -47.16
C LYS A 457 36.05 59.41 -45.83
N ASN A 458 36.73 59.92 -44.81
CA ASN A 458 36.69 59.34 -43.47
C ASN A 458 35.34 59.57 -42.77
N ALA A 459 34.72 60.74 -42.95
CA ALA A 459 33.37 61.01 -42.44
C ALA A 459 32.30 60.10 -43.07
N VAL A 460 32.35 59.87 -44.39
CA VAL A 460 31.47 58.90 -45.10
C VAL A 460 31.61 57.48 -44.52
N LYS A 461 32.84 57.04 -44.24
CA LYS A 461 33.08 55.73 -43.62
C LYS A 461 32.48 55.66 -42.21
N GLU A 462 32.61 56.73 -41.44
CA GLU A 462 32.10 56.78 -40.07
C GLU A 462 30.56 56.86 -40.00
N ASP A 463 29.92 57.56 -40.93
CA ASP A 463 28.46 57.51 -41.08
C ASP A 463 27.96 56.10 -41.39
N GLN A 464 28.67 55.35 -42.24
CA GLN A 464 28.35 53.94 -42.51
C GLN A 464 28.51 53.08 -41.25
N ASN A 465 29.61 53.25 -40.49
CA ASN A 465 29.81 52.56 -39.21
C ASN A 465 28.62 52.81 -38.25
N GLN A 466 28.14 54.06 -38.16
CA GLN A 466 27.04 54.44 -37.27
C GLN A 466 25.67 53.92 -37.77
N ILE A 467 25.47 53.81 -39.09
CA ILE A 467 24.29 53.15 -39.67
C ILE A 467 24.27 51.67 -39.33
N ASP A 468 25.41 50.98 -39.47
CA ASP A 468 25.52 49.55 -39.21
C ASP A 468 25.32 49.24 -37.71
N GLN A 469 25.89 50.06 -36.81
CA GLN A 469 25.65 50.00 -35.37
C GLN A 469 24.18 50.27 -35.01
N SER A 470 23.56 51.29 -35.63
CA SER A 470 22.15 51.62 -35.39
C SER A 470 21.21 50.52 -35.86
N GLN A 471 21.53 49.86 -36.98
CA GLN A 471 20.78 48.70 -37.47
C GLN A 471 20.92 47.49 -36.53
N ALA A 472 22.14 47.19 -36.07
CA ALA A 472 22.35 46.12 -35.09
C ALA A 472 21.61 46.38 -33.75
N ASN A 473 21.53 47.63 -33.30
CA ASN A 473 20.73 48.00 -32.13
C ASN A 473 19.22 47.86 -32.37
N LEU A 474 18.73 48.25 -33.56
CA LEU A 474 17.33 48.08 -33.96
C LEU A 474 16.92 46.59 -34.01
N ASP A 475 17.81 45.73 -34.49
CA ASP A 475 17.57 44.28 -34.53
C ASP A 475 17.62 43.66 -33.12
N LYS A 476 18.55 44.12 -32.27
CA LYS A 476 18.60 43.75 -30.84
C LYS A 476 17.30 44.11 -30.11
N LEU A 477 16.79 45.34 -30.28
CA LEU A 477 15.54 45.80 -29.63
C LEU A 477 14.31 44.98 -30.07
N GLN A 478 14.27 44.51 -31.33
CA GLN A 478 13.19 43.63 -31.81
C GLN A 478 13.24 42.24 -31.16
N ASN A 479 14.45 41.69 -30.97
CA ASN A 479 14.62 40.43 -30.24
C ASN A 479 14.28 40.60 -28.74
N GLU A 480 14.79 41.64 -28.09
CA GLU A 480 14.54 41.94 -26.67
C GLU A 480 13.04 42.13 -26.37
N LYS A 481 12.29 42.80 -27.27
CA LYS A 481 10.81 42.86 -27.22
C LYS A 481 10.17 41.47 -27.24
N THR A 482 10.66 40.58 -28.10
CA THR A 482 10.12 39.24 -28.29
C THR A 482 10.38 38.37 -27.06
N ASP A 483 11.60 38.42 -26.52
CA ASP A 483 12.00 37.68 -25.32
C ASP A 483 11.23 38.13 -24.07
N LEU A 484 11.04 39.44 -23.88
CA LEU A 484 10.26 39.98 -22.76
C LEU A 484 8.76 39.62 -22.84
N ILE A 485 8.19 39.55 -24.06
CA ILE A 485 6.81 39.07 -24.27
C ILE A 485 6.72 37.57 -23.98
N ASN A 486 7.69 36.77 -24.42
CA ASN A 486 7.74 35.34 -24.13
C ASN A 486 7.84 35.07 -22.61
N GLN A 487 8.69 35.79 -21.89
CA GLN A 487 8.79 35.71 -20.42
C GLN A 487 7.44 36.04 -19.74
N ALA A 488 6.72 37.06 -20.22
CA ALA A 488 5.39 37.41 -19.71
C ALA A 488 4.32 36.35 -20.03
N ASN A 489 4.44 35.64 -21.16
CA ASN A 489 3.58 34.50 -21.50
C ASN A 489 3.87 33.30 -20.57
N ASP A 490 5.14 32.98 -20.33
CA ASP A 490 5.55 31.86 -19.46
C ASP A 490 5.15 32.09 -17.99
N GLU A 491 5.32 33.31 -17.49
CA GLU A 491 4.84 33.70 -16.16
C GLU A 491 3.31 33.57 -16.05
N TYR A 492 2.56 34.03 -17.05
CA TYR A 492 1.11 33.87 -17.11
C TYR A 492 0.70 32.39 -17.09
N ASN A 493 1.28 31.56 -17.96
CA ASN A 493 1.00 30.13 -18.03
C ASN A 493 1.27 29.42 -16.70
N LYS A 494 2.39 29.75 -16.05
CA LYS A 494 2.77 29.24 -14.72
C LYS A 494 1.78 29.67 -13.63
N ASN A 495 1.36 30.93 -13.61
CA ASN A 495 0.42 31.45 -12.62
C ASN A 495 -0.98 30.84 -12.78
N ILE A 496 -1.47 30.67 -14.02
CA ILE A 496 -2.70 29.94 -14.32
C ILE A 496 -2.61 28.48 -13.86
N GLN A 497 -1.49 27.79 -14.10
CA GLN A 497 -1.29 26.42 -13.63
C GLN A 497 -1.29 26.31 -12.10
N GLN A 498 -0.65 27.24 -11.39
CA GLN A 498 -0.62 27.27 -9.93
C GLN A 498 -2.02 27.51 -9.34
N GLU A 499 -2.79 28.43 -9.91
CA GLU A 499 -4.15 28.72 -9.45
C GLU A 499 -5.11 27.55 -9.74
N ASN A 500 -5.02 26.92 -10.91
CA ASN A 500 -5.77 25.69 -11.21
C ASN A 500 -5.45 24.55 -10.21
N ASN A 501 -4.17 24.36 -9.86
CA ASN A 501 -3.74 23.35 -8.88
C ASN A 501 -4.24 23.69 -7.47
N SER A 502 -4.19 24.97 -7.07
CA SER A 502 -4.73 25.49 -5.81
C SER A 502 -6.23 25.24 -5.68
N PHE A 503 -7.01 25.58 -6.71
CA PHE A 503 -8.44 25.31 -6.81
C PHE A 503 -8.75 23.81 -6.71
N ASN A 504 -8.08 22.98 -7.51
CA ASN A 504 -8.30 21.53 -7.50
C ASN A 504 -8.00 20.90 -6.13
N ALA A 505 -6.93 21.33 -5.44
CA ALA A 505 -6.61 20.85 -4.09
C ALA A 505 -7.67 21.26 -3.06
N LYS A 506 -8.14 22.51 -3.09
CA LYS A 506 -9.23 23.01 -2.23
C LYS A 506 -10.54 22.26 -2.48
N SER A 507 -10.89 22.08 -3.75
CA SER A 507 -12.12 21.40 -4.23
C SER A 507 -12.14 19.93 -3.77
N ASN A 508 -11.05 19.20 -3.98
CA ASN A 508 -10.90 17.82 -3.49
C ASN A 508 -10.99 17.75 -1.95
N SER A 509 -10.34 18.66 -1.22
CA SER A 509 -10.42 18.69 0.25
C SER A 509 -11.84 18.97 0.76
N LEU A 510 -12.57 19.88 0.10
CA LEU A 510 -13.96 20.18 0.41
C LEU A 510 -14.87 18.97 0.17
N LYS A 511 -14.70 18.29 -0.98
CA LYS A 511 -15.42 17.06 -1.32
C LYS A 511 -15.14 15.93 -0.31
N SER A 512 -13.88 15.67 0.03
CA SER A 512 -13.54 14.61 1.00
C SER A 512 -14.12 14.88 2.40
N LYS A 513 -14.19 16.15 2.83
CA LYS A 513 -14.84 16.53 4.09
C LYS A 513 -16.34 16.28 4.05
N TYR A 514 -17.01 16.63 2.95
CA TYR A 514 -18.44 16.35 2.75
C TYR A 514 -18.72 14.84 2.72
N GLU A 515 -17.95 14.05 1.97
CA GLU A 515 -18.09 12.59 1.92
C GLU A 515 -17.86 11.93 3.28
N GLN A 516 -16.94 12.44 4.09
CA GLN A 516 -16.72 11.98 5.47
C GLN A 516 -17.90 12.35 6.38
N GLN A 517 -18.40 13.58 6.30
CA GLN A 517 -19.56 14.04 7.07
C GLN A 517 -20.83 13.22 6.76
N VAL A 518 -21.06 12.86 5.49
CA VAL A 518 -22.19 12.00 5.09
C VAL A 518 -22.05 10.60 5.71
N LYS A 519 -20.86 9.97 5.64
CA LYS A 519 -20.60 8.66 6.29
C LYS A 519 -20.84 8.70 7.79
N GLU A 520 -20.46 9.79 8.46
CA GLU A 520 -20.70 9.99 9.90
C GLU A 520 -22.18 10.14 10.24
N ILE A 521 -22.99 10.74 9.36
CA ILE A 521 -24.46 10.81 9.49
C ILE A 521 -25.11 9.44 9.25
N ASP A 522 -24.68 8.72 8.22
CA ASP A 522 -25.18 7.37 7.90
C ASP A 522 -24.91 6.37 9.04
N ALA A 523 -23.75 6.47 9.69
CA ALA A 523 -23.32 5.62 10.79
C ALA A 523 -24.08 5.85 12.13
N LEU A 524 -24.95 6.86 12.23
CA LEU A 524 -25.76 7.08 13.43
C LEU A 524 -26.79 5.94 13.63
N PRO A 525 -26.99 5.44 14.86
CA PRO A 525 -27.96 4.39 15.13
C PRO A 525 -29.41 4.89 15.02
N THR A 526 -30.29 4.03 14.52
CA THR A 526 -31.71 4.35 14.26
C THR A 526 -32.68 3.61 15.18
N ASN A 527 -32.20 2.56 15.86
CA ASN A 527 -32.88 1.87 16.95
C ASN A 527 -31.83 1.34 17.96
N THR A 528 -32.27 0.56 18.97
CA THR A 528 -31.37 -0.11 19.91
C THR A 528 -31.55 -1.62 19.93
N ASP A 529 -32.23 -2.19 18.95
CA ASP A 529 -32.86 -3.51 19.09
C ASP A 529 -31.80 -4.62 19.12
N ALA A 530 -30.82 -4.53 18.21
CA ALA A 530 -29.65 -5.41 18.19
C ALA A 530 -28.75 -5.27 19.43
N LEU A 531 -28.80 -4.12 20.14
CA LEU A 531 -28.16 -3.96 21.44
C LEU A 531 -29.01 -4.63 22.53
N GLN A 532 -30.32 -4.38 22.59
CA GLN A 532 -31.23 -5.00 23.56
C GLN A 532 -31.15 -6.53 23.52
N SER A 533 -31.19 -7.15 22.34
CA SER A 533 -31.01 -8.60 22.18
C SER A 533 -29.65 -9.09 22.72
N ARG A 534 -28.58 -8.34 22.49
CA ARG A 534 -27.23 -8.66 23.03
C ARG A 534 -27.17 -8.51 24.55
N LEU A 535 -27.84 -7.51 25.11
CA LEU A 535 -27.92 -7.27 26.55
C LEU A 535 -28.77 -8.34 27.25
N GLN A 536 -29.88 -8.76 26.64
CA GLN A 536 -30.70 -9.86 27.12
C GLN A 536 -29.91 -11.18 27.13
N ALA A 537 -29.17 -11.49 26.06
CA ALA A 537 -28.32 -12.68 26.01
C ALA A 537 -27.25 -12.74 27.13
N LYS A 538 -26.78 -11.60 27.66
CA LYS A 538 -25.92 -11.56 28.87
C LYS A 538 -26.67 -12.09 30.11
N LEU A 539 -27.94 -11.73 30.28
CA LEU A 539 -28.80 -12.19 31.38
C LEU A 539 -29.19 -13.67 31.21
N ASP A 540 -29.53 -14.09 29.99
CA ASP A 540 -29.87 -15.47 29.67
C ASP A 540 -28.68 -16.42 29.95
N THR A 541 -27.45 -15.96 29.65
CA THR A 541 -26.21 -16.69 29.99
C THR A 541 -26.01 -16.81 31.50
N LEU A 542 -26.30 -15.76 32.27
CA LEU A 542 -26.27 -15.81 33.74
C LEU A 542 -27.27 -16.86 34.27
N LYS A 543 -28.49 -16.89 33.71
CA LYS A 543 -29.51 -17.88 34.10
C LYS A 543 -29.10 -19.31 33.75
N ALA A 544 -28.60 -19.56 32.53
CA ALA A 544 -28.18 -20.89 32.12
C ALA A 544 -27.07 -21.47 33.02
N ASN A 545 -26.11 -20.64 33.42
CA ASN A 545 -25.04 -21.03 34.36
C ASN A 545 -25.59 -21.35 35.76
N HIS A 546 -26.56 -20.56 36.24
CA HIS A 546 -27.22 -20.77 37.52
C HIS A 546 -28.06 -22.06 37.55
N ASP A 547 -28.90 -22.28 36.54
CA ASP A 547 -29.72 -23.49 36.42
C ASP A 547 -28.84 -24.75 36.36
N ALA A 548 -27.72 -24.70 35.62
CA ALA A 548 -26.73 -25.77 35.59
C ALA A 548 -26.05 -26.00 36.95
N LYS A 549 -25.81 -24.94 37.72
CA LYS A 549 -25.18 -25.04 39.05
C LYS A 549 -26.12 -25.63 40.10
N LEU A 550 -27.41 -25.25 40.07
CA LEU A 550 -28.45 -25.89 40.88
C LEU A 550 -28.59 -27.38 40.54
N LYS A 551 -28.56 -27.74 39.25
CA LYS A 551 -28.55 -29.15 38.83
C LYS A 551 -27.37 -29.90 39.42
N GLN A 552 -26.16 -29.35 39.35
CA GLN A 552 -24.96 -29.97 39.94
C GLN A 552 -25.11 -30.21 41.45
N ILE A 553 -25.58 -29.21 42.20
CA ILE A 553 -25.79 -29.33 43.66
C ILE A 553 -26.74 -30.49 43.98
N ASN A 554 -27.82 -30.65 43.22
CA ASN A 554 -28.77 -31.73 43.38
C ASN A 554 -28.21 -33.10 42.94
N ASP A 555 -27.49 -33.18 41.81
CA ASP A 555 -26.84 -34.41 41.34
C ASP A 555 -25.81 -34.91 42.38
N ASP A 556 -24.95 -34.03 42.89
CA ASP A 556 -23.94 -34.32 43.92
C ASP A 556 -24.57 -34.81 45.24
N ALA A 557 -25.69 -34.21 45.64
CA ALA A 557 -26.44 -34.62 46.84
C ALA A 557 -27.03 -36.03 46.66
N ASN A 558 -27.67 -36.30 45.52
CA ASN A 558 -28.25 -37.62 45.23
C ASN A 558 -27.18 -38.71 45.12
N ALA A 559 -26.01 -38.42 44.54
CA ALA A 559 -24.87 -39.34 44.49
C ALA A 559 -24.34 -39.71 45.89
N LYS A 560 -24.25 -38.73 46.80
CA LYS A 560 -23.88 -38.96 48.21
C LYS A 560 -24.94 -39.81 48.94
N ILE A 561 -26.23 -39.52 48.75
CA ILE A 561 -27.34 -40.29 49.36
C ILE A 561 -27.36 -41.73 48.84
N ALA A 562 -27.16 -41.96 47.54
CA ALA A 562 -27.04 -43.29 46.96
C ALA A 562 -25.86 -44.07 47.58
N THR A 563 -24.72 -43.39 47.78
CA THR A 563 -23.52 -43.96 48.42
C THR A 563 -23.77 -44.35 49.88
N ILE A 564 -24.52 -43.54 50.65
CA ILE A 564 -24.90 -43.89 52.02
C ILE A 564 -25.83 -45.11 52.05
N LYS A 565 -26.81 -45.17 51.13
CA LYS A 565 -27.77 -46.29 51.02
C LYS A 565 -27.12 -47.61 50.56
N SER A 566 -26.01 -47.58 49.83
CA SER A 566 -25.30 -48.79 49.40
C SER A 566 -24.28 -49.33 50.41
N GLN A 567 -24.01 -48.61 51.51
CA GLN A 567 -23.10 -49.09 52.56
C GLN A 567 -23.77 -50.20 53.38
N LYS A 568 -23.35 -51.45 53.16
CA LYS A 568 -23.79 -52.60 53.98
C LYS A 568 -23.40 -52.38 55.44
N VAL A 569 -24.40 -52.43 56.33
CA VAL A 569 -24.20 -52.50 57.77
C VAL A 569 -23.63 -53.87 58.12
N ASN A 570 -22.30 -53.94 58.32
CA ASN A 570 -21.66 -55.06 58.99
C ASN A 570 -21.48 -54.68 60.48
N ASP A 571 -22.45 -55.00 61.34
CA ASP A 571 -22.22 -55.00 62.79
C ASP A 571 -21.49 -56.31 63.18
N PRO A 572 -20.22 -56.25 63.65
CA PRO A 572 -19.48 -57.44 64.07
C PRO A 572 -20.11 -58.14 65.28
N GLU A 573 -20.87 -57.42 66.12
CA GLU A 573 -21.50 -57.98 67.31
C GLU A 573 -22.77 -58.76 66.93
N SER A 574 -23.58 -58.25 66.00
CA SER A 574 -24.71 -58.98 65.42
C SER A 574 -24.31 -60.33 64.83
N ASN A 575 -23.15 -60.40 64.16
CA ASN A 575 -22.58 -61.67 63.68
C ASN A 575 -22.21 -62.65 64.81
N LYS A 576 -21.76 -62.15 65.98
CA LYS A 576 -21.49 -63.00 67.17
C LYS A 576 -22.78 -63.51 67.81
N LEU A 577 -23.82 -62.65 67.91
CA LEU A 577 -25.13 -63.03 68.43
C LEU A 577 -25.76 -64.13 67.56
N GLN A 578 -25.63 -64.02 66.23
CA GLN A 578 -26.05 -65.08 65.31
C GLN A 578 -25.27 -66.39 65.53
N ALA A 579 -23.95 -66.33 65.70
CA ALA A 579 -23.14 -67.51 66.02
C ALA A 579 -23.53 -68.18 67.35
N GLN A 580 -23.97 -67.39 68.36
CA GLN A 580 -24.51 -67.92 69.62
C GLN A 580 -25.85 -68.63 69.42
N ILE A 581 -26.76 -68.06 68.62
CA ILE A 581 -28.01 -68.71 68.22
C ILE A 581 -27.75 -70.07 67.57
N ASP A 582 -26.76 -70.17 66.68
CA ASP A 582 -26.45 -71.41 65.97
C ASP A 582 -25.70 -72.44 66.84
N GLN A 583 -24.90 -72.00 67.81
CA GLN A 583 -24.33 -72.86 68.85
C GLN A 583 -25.44 -73.50 69.72
N ILE A 584 -26.44 -72.72 70.17
CA ILE A 584 -27.54 -73.22 71.00
C ILE A 584 -28.34 -74.32 70.26
N LYS A 585 -28.59 -74.15 68.95
CA LYS A 585 -29.22 -75.20 68.11
C LYS A 585 -28.37 -76.47 68.01
N SER A 586 -27.05 -76.33 67.93
CA SER A 586 -26.12 -77.47 67.89
C SER A 586 -26.16 -78.27 69.19
N ASP A 587 -26.13 -77.61 70.34
CA ASP A 587 -26.11 -78.28 71.65
C ASP A 587 -27.46 -78.91 72.02
N LEU A 588 -28.59 -78.30 71.62
CA LEU A 588 -29.91 -78.93 71.72
C LEU A 588 -29.97 -80.25 70.92
N THR A 589 -29.39 -80.26 69.72
CA THR A 589 -29.33 -81.45 68.83
C THR A 589 -28.50 -82.57 69.46
N LYS A 590 -27.35 -82.25 70.07
CA LYS A 590 -26.52 -83.23 70.82
C LYS A 590 -27.30 -83.82 72.00
N LYS A 591 -28.07 -82.99 72.72
CA LYS A 591 -28.84 -83.46 73.88
C LYS A 591 -29.95 -84.45 73.49
N GLN A 592 -30.55 -84.30 72.30
CA GLN A 592 -31.49 -85.29 71.76
C GLN A 592 -30.79 -86.65 71.53
N GLN A 593 -29.65 -86.66 70.83
CA GLN A 593 -28.88 -87.87 70.56
C GLN A 593 -28.42 -88.60 71.83
N GLU A 594 -28.07 -87.86 72.88
CA GLU A 594 -27.69 -88.43 74.18
C GLU A 594 -28.85 -89.16 74.86
N LEU A 595 -30.05 -88.55 74.89
CA LEU A 595 -31.24 -89.14 75.49
C LEU A 595 -31.72 -90.37 74.70
N ASP A 596 -31.73 -90.30 73.37
CA ASP A 596 -32.08 -91.43 72.51
C ASP A 596 -31.12 -92.62 72.69
N SER A 597 -29.82 -92.34 72.85
CA SER A 597 -28.79 -93.36 73.11
C SER A 597 -29.02 -94.08 74.45
N GLN A 598 -29.38 -93.34 75.51
CA GLN A 598 -29.70 -93.94 76.82
C GLN A 598 -30.96 -94.82 76.74
N TYR A 599 -31.98 -94.41 76.00
CA TYR A 599 -33.20 -95.21 75.80
C TYR A 599 -32.94 -96.52 75.06
N GLN A 600 -32.12 -96.50 74.00
CA GLN A 600 -31.75 -97.72 73.26
C GLN A 600 -30.85 -98.66 74.09
N ALA A 601 -29.96 -98.13 74.92
CA ALA A 601 -29.12 -98.93 75.81
C ALA A 601 -29.93 -99.72 76.84
N LEU A 602 -30.99 -99.13 77.41
CA LEU A 602 -31.94 -99.82 78.28
C LEU A 602 -32.64 -100.97 77.54
N LYS A 603 -33.17 -100.70 76.33
CA LYS A 603 -33.83 -101.70 75.48
C LYS A 603 -32.96 -102.92 75.18
N ALA A 604 -31.68 -102.69 74.87
CA ALA A 604 -30.73 -103.76 74.60
C ALA A 604 -30.45 -104.64 75.83
N LYS A 605 -30.36 -104.03 77.03
CA LYS A 605 -30.18 -104.74 78.30
C LYS A 605 -31.39 -105.60 78.63
N ASP A 606 -32.58 -105.03 78.60
CA ASP A 606 -33.81 -105.71 79.00
C ASP A 606 -34.13 -106.89 78.05
N GLN A 607 -33.92 -106.71 76.74
CA GLN A 607 -34.06 -107.80 75.77
C GLN A 607 -33.03 -108.94 75.98
N ALA A 608 -31.84 -108.66 76.52
CA ALA A 608 -30.86 -109.69 76.86
C ALA A 608 -31.26 -110.51 78.11
N GLU A 609 -31.75 -109.84 79.16
CA GLU A 609 -32.26 -110.50 80.38
C GLU A 609 -33.44 -111.43 80.09
N TYR A 610 -34.34 -111.04 79.18
CA TYR A 610 -35.47 -111.87 78.77
C TYR A 610 -35.02 -113.19 78.12
N ASN A 611 -34.00 -113.14 77.24
CA ASN A 611 -33.54 -114.31 76.50
C ASN A 611 -32.84 -115.33 77.41
N ALA A 612 -32.03 -114.86 78.37
CA ALA A 612 -31.29 -115.73 79.29
C ALA A 612 -32.20 -116.57 80.21
N LEU A 613 -33.41 -116.09 80.52
CA LEU A 613 -34.40 -116.85 81.29
C LEU A 613 -35.06 -117.95 80.43
N ALA A 614 -35.28 -117.69 79.13
CA ALA A 614 -35.98 -118.60 78.24
C ALA A 614 -35.21 -119.90 77.94
N GLU A 615 -33.87 -119.86 77.83
CA GLU A 615 -33.06 -121.06 77.55
C GLU A 615 -32.96 -122.03 78.73
N LYS A 616 -33.03 -121.54 79.96
CA LYS A 616 -32.86 -122.36 81.18
C LYS A 616 -33.98 -123.38 81.43
N LEU A 617 -35.11 -123.23 80.77
CA LEU A 617 -36.38 -123.88 81.11
C LEU A 617 -36.75 -125.09 80.22
N LYS A 618 -35.80 -125.64 79.43
CA LYS A 618 -36.11 -126.49 78.26
C LYS A 618 -35.67 -127.97 78.32
N ASN A 619 -35.01 -128.44 79.39
CA ASN A 619 -34.21 -129.69 79.38
C ASN A 619 -34.62 -130.80 80.39
N SER A 620 -35.92 -131.06 80.61
CA SER A 620 -36.41 -132.10 81.58
C SER A 620 -37.61 -132.93 81.04
N SER A 621 -37.68 -134.24 81.31
CA SER A 621 -38.72 -135.20 80.83
C SER A 621 -38.83 -136.44 81.78
N SER A 622 -39.61 -137.54 81.59
CA SER A 622 -40.48 -138.10 80.53
C SER A 622 -41.37 -139.25 81.10
N GLU A 623 -42.19 -139.93 80.27
CA GLU A 623 -42.99 -141.17 80.57
C GLU A 623 -44.23 -140.98 81.50
N VAL A 624 -45.20 -141.90 81.70
CA VAL A 624 -45.39 -143.34 81.31
C VAL A 624 -46.77 -143.52 80.58
N THR A 625 -47.36 -144.73 80.46
CA THR A 625 -48.48 -145.03 79.51
C THR A 625 -49.73 -145.79 80.04
N LYS A 626 -50.94 -145.34 79.63
CA LYS A 626 -52.15 -146.08 79.10
C LYS A 626 -53.55 -145.61 79.61
N GLY A 627 -54.55 -145.55 78.71
CA GLY A 627 -56.00 -145.41 79.02
C GLY A 627 -56.88 -145.00 77.82
N ASN A 628 -58.20 -145.33 77.78
CA ASN A 628 -59.18 -144.90 76.75
C ASN A 628 -60.68 -145.14 77.13
N ASN A 629 -61.63 -144.41 76.49
CA ASN A 629 -63.12 -144.58 76.41
C ASN A 629 -64.07 -144.11 77.55
N ASN A 630 -65.40 -144.13 77.27
CA ASN A 630 -66.50 -143.30 77.85
C ASN A 630 -67.60 -144.05 78.65
N TYR A 631 -68.51 -143.26 79.28
CA TYR A 631 -69.75 -143.57 80.08
C TYR A 631 -69.57 -143.66 81.62
N TYR A 632 -70.66 -143.41 82.38
CA TYR A 632 -70.66 -143.11 83.82
C TYR A 632 -71.77 -143.84 84.62
N THR A 633 -71.52 -144.09 85.92
CA THR A 633 -72.54 -144.32 86.98
C THR A 633 -71.99 -143.86 88.35
N THR A 634 -72.83 -143.89 89.40
CA THR A 634 -72.68 -143.15 90.70
C THR A 634 -72.22 -144.02 91.88
N ASP A 635 -71.92 -143.37 93.01
CA ASP A 635 -70.98 -143.84 94.05
C ASP A 635 -71.35 -145.15 94.81
N ASP A 636 -72.60 -145.33 95.25
CA ASP A 636 -73.07 -146.59 95.89
C ASP A 636 -74.49 -147.03 95.44
N GLY A 637 -75.11 -146.28 94.53
CA GLY A 637 -76.49 -146.43 94.09
C GLY A 637 -77.45 -145.55 94.91
N ALA A 638 -78.23 -144.67 94.29
CA ALA A 638 -79.12 -145.02 93.20
C ALA A 638 -79.23 -143.96 92.08
N THR A 639 -79.65 -144.42 90.90
CA THR A 639 -79.80 -143.63 89.64
C THR A 639 -78.47 -143.03 89.12
N THR A 640 -78.29 -142.62 87.85
CA THR A 640 -79.27 -142.15 86.86
C THR A 640 -78.72 -142.27 85.42
N VAL A 641 -79.59 -142.69 84.50
CA VAL A 641 -79.91 -142.04 83.20
C VAL A 641 -78.81 -141.66 82.17
N LYS A 642 -79.16 -141.88 80.89
CA LYS A 642 -78.37 -141.66 79.66
C LYS A 642 -78.93 -140.46 78.88
N LEU A 643 -78.22 -139.32 78.82
CA LEU A 643 -78.72 -138.01 78.34
C LEU A 643 -77.71 -137.23 77.44
N PRO A 644 -78.09 -136.10 76.79
CA PRO A 644 -77.94 -135.99 75.34
C PRO A 644 -76.81 -135.07 74.83
N GLU A 645 -76.62 -135.12 73.51
CA GLU A 645 -75.71 -134.29 72.72
C GLU A 645 -76.19 -132.82 72.65
N ASN A 646 -75.33 -131.84 73.01
CA ASN A 646 -75.40 -130.50 72.42
C ASN A 646 -74.15 -129.61 72.64
N LYS A 647 -73.84 -128.84 71.58
CA LYS A 647 -73.01 -127.62 71.49
C LYS A 647 -71.69 -127.53 72.27
N ALA A 648 -70.60 -127.98 71.63
CA ALA A 648 -69.29 -127.39 71.87
C ALA A 648 -69.21 -125.94 71.33
N ASN A 649 -68.43 -125.07 71.97
CA ASN A 649 -68.26 -123.67 71.60
C ASN A 649 -66.85 -123.19 71.97
N SER A 650 -66.26 -122.27 71.18
CA SER A 650 -64.87 -121.76 71.30
C SER A 650 -63.73 -122.79 71.12
N HIS A 651 -62.49 -122.46 70.72
CA HIS A 651 -61.92 -121.29 70.02
C HIS A 651 -60.57 -121.68 69.39
N LYS A 652 -60.24 -121.13 68.21
CA LYS A 652 -58.85 -120.85 67.76
C LYS A 652 -58.87 -119.89 66.57
N ARG A 653 -58.00 -118.87 66.57
CA ARG A 653 -57.87 -117.85 65.51
C ARG A 653 -56.44 -117.32 65.51
N SER A 654 -55.86 -117.10 64.33
CA SER A 654 -54.51 -116.54 64.08
C SER A 654 -54.69 -115.39 63.05
N ILE A 655 -54.15 -114.16 63.14
CA ILE A 655 -52.78 -113.67 63.43
C ILE A 655 -51.81 -114.26 62.37
N VAL A 656 -51.07 -113.56 61.50
CA VAL A 656 -50.31 -112.26 61.46
C VAL A 656 -50.52 -111.63 60.05
N ASN A 657 -50.45 -110.33 59.68
CA ASN A 657 -50.48 -108.94 60.22
C ASN A 657 -50.86 -108.03 58.98
N GLU A 658 -51.12 -106.70 58.94
CA GLU A 658 -50.74 -105.46 59.65
C GLU A 658 -49.34 -104.87 59.32
N LEU A 659 -49.10 -103.57 59.04
CA LEU A 659 -49.93 -102.44 58.55
C LEU A 659 -48.97 -101.25 58.22
N ASN A 660 -49.29 -100.30 57.32
CA ASN A 660 -48.44 -99.10 57.14
C ASN A 660 -49.17 -97.83 56.64
N ASN A 661 -48.57 -96.67 56.92
CA ASN A 661 -49.07 -95.29 56.78
C ASN A 661 -49.48 -94.88 55.33
N SER A 662 -50.47 -94.02 55.03
CA SER A 662 -51.18 -92.91 55.72
C SER A 662 -50.34 -91.62 55.92
N VAL A 663 -50.80 -90.38 55.65
CA VAL A 663 -51.99 -89.85 54.95
C VAL A 663 -51.61 -88.46 54.40
N SER A 664 -52.27 -87.96 53.33
CA SER A 664 -52.23 -86.52 52.98
C SER A 664 -53.52 -86.03 52.33
N ARG A 665 -54.19 -85.11 53.02
CA ARG A 665 -55.12 -84.10 52.47
C ARG A 665 -54.34 -82.77 52.42
N GLY A 666 -54.73 -81.72 51.72
CA GLY A 666 -55.89 -81.47 50.87
C GLY A 666 -55.82 -80.01 50.36
N THR A 667 -56.63 -79.66 49.37
CA THR A 667 -56.64 -78.31 48.75
C THR A 667 -57.24 -77.23 49.64
N LEU A 668 -56.83 -75.97 49.45
CA LEU A 668 -57.72 -74.81 49.28
C LEU A 668 -56.96 -73.55 48.80
N THR A 669 -57.66 -72.74 48.01
CA THR A 669 -57.40 -71.32 47.64
C THR A 669 -58.70 -70.54 48.00
N PRO A 670 -58.97 -69.26 47.63
CA PRO A 670 -58.17 -68.19 47.00
C PRO A 670 -58.03 -66.95 47.95
N THR A 671 -58.08 -65.64 47.65
CA THR A 671 -58.89 -64.82 46.69
C THR A 671 -58.38 -63.37 46.63
N THR A 672 -58.51 -62.69 45.46
CA THR A 672 -58.79 -61.22 45.22
C THR A 672 -58.08 -60.10 46.01
N ALA A 673 -57.92 -58.84 45.56
CA ALA A 673 -58.02 -58.08 44.30
C ALA A 673 -57.55 -56.62 44.65
N ALA A 674 -57.70 -55.52 43.89
CA ALA A 674 -58.50 -55.21 42.71
C ALA A 674 -58.01 -53.95 41.96
N THR A 675 -58.36 -53.86 40.66
CA THR A 675 -58.72 -52.64 39.89
C THR A 675 -57.77 -51.43 39.76
N SER A 676 -57.87 -50.56 38.75
CA SER A 676 -58.26 -50.61 37.31
C SER A 676 -58.37 -49.15 36.78
N ASN A 677 -58.51 -48.98 35.45
CA ASN A 677 -58.88 -47.74 34.74
C ASN A 677 -57.78 -46.66 34.66
N SER A 678 -57.63 -45.89 33.56
CA SER A 678 -58.20 -45.95 32.18
C SER A 678 -57.27 -45.12 31.26
N HIS A 679 -57.00 -45.44 29.99
CA HIS A 679 -57.91 -45.37 28.81
C HIS A 679 -58.62 -44.01 28.64
N ALA A 680 -58.76 -43.40 27.44
CA ALA A 680 -58.20 -43.66 26.10
C ALA A 680 -58.55 -42.47 25.13
N ASN A 681 -58.27 -42.62 23.83
CA ASN A 681 -58.97 -42.00 22.68
C ASN A 681 -58.77 -40.49 22.36
N VAL A 682 -59.11 -39.96 21.16
CA VAL A 682 -58.93 -40.41 19.75
C VAL A 682 -59.38 -39.28 18.78
N SER A 683 -58.61 -39.03 17.71
CA SER A 683 -58.96 -38.29 16.45
C SER A 683 -59.65 -36.90 16.56
N SER A 684 -60.04 -36.13 15.53
CA SER A 684 -59.87 -36.12 14.05
C SER A 684 -60.22 -34.73 13.47
N ALA A 685 -59.67 -34.38 12.30
CA ALA A 685 -60.09 -33.27 11.40
C ALA A 685 -59.80 -31.82 11.91
N ASP A 686 -59.74 -30.79 11.06
CA ASP A 686 -60.02 -30.69 9.61
C ASP A 686 -59.10 -29.68 8.86
N ALA A 687 -59.13 -29.70 7.53
CA ALA A 687 -58.68 -28.67 6.55
C ALA A 687 -57.20 -28.16 6.64
N SER A 688 -56.32 -28.45 5.65
CA SER A 688 -56.19 -27.73 4.35
C SER A 688 -55.64 -26.29 4.50
N THR A 689 -54.55 -25.83 3.88
CA THR A 689 -53.57 -26.37 2.89
C THR A 689 -52.27 -25.53 2.99
N SER A 690 -51.10 -25.88 2.45
CA SER A 690 -50.65 -27.04 1.65
C SER A 690 -49.16 -27.35 1.87
N THR A 691 -48.72 -28.50 1.35
CA THR A 691 -47.33 -28.94 1.09
C THR A 691 -46.91 -28.58 -0.36
N PRO A 692 -45.63 -28.74 -0.83
CA PRO A 692 -44.62 -29.67 -0.29
C PRO A 692 -43.13 -29.24 -0.24
N THR A 693 -42.41 -29.94 0.65
CA THR A 693 -41.04 -30.53 0.55
C THR A 693 -39.84 -29.63 0.20
N THR A 694 -38.76 -29.50 1.01
CA THR A 694 -37.79 -30.51 1.54
C THR A 694 -36.97 -31.23 0.45
N ARG A 695 -35.67 -31.55 0.60
CA ARG A 695 -34.56 -31.26 1.57
C ARG A 695 -33.31 -31.99 1.02
N GLU A 696 -32.11 -31.73 1.54
CA GLU A 696 -30.87 -32.55 1.35
C GLU A 696 -30.27 -32.61 -0.09
N GLU A 697 -29.00 -32.98 -0.33
CA GLU A 697 -27.73 -32.67 0.38
C GLU A 697 -26.49 -32.96 -0.52
N VAL A 698 -25.33 -32.37 -0.16
CA VAL A 698 -23.92 -32.83 -0.41
C VAL A 698 -23.47 -33.34 -1.81
N LYS A 699 -22.58 -32.56 -2.48
CA LYS A 699 -21.29 -32.97 -3.12
C LYS A 699 -20.62 -31.76 -3.83
N GLN A 700 -19.42 -31.31 -3.44
CA GLN A 700 -18.05 -31.77 -3.79
C GLN A 700 -17.44 -31.24 -5.13
N GLN A 701 -16.37 -30.44 -4.96
CA GLN A 701 -15.16 -30.26 -5.80
C GLN A 701 -15.22 -29.84 -7.30
N ALA A 702 -14.73 -28.61 -7.58
CA ALA A 702 -13.86 -28.15 -8.70
C ALA A 702 -14.03 -26.62 -8.87
N LYS A 703 -13.02 -25.76 -9.12
CA LYS A 703 -11.55 -25.86 -9.23
C LYS A 703 -10.91 -24.54 -8.71
N LEU A 704 -9.62 -24.60 -8.34
CA LEU A 704 -8.72 -23.45 -8.04
C LEU A 704 -8.27 -22.74 -9.35
N PRO A 705 -7.56 -21.57 -9.36
CA PRO A 705 -6.60 -21.10 -8.34
C PRO A 705 -6.43 -19.57 -8.08
N GLN A 706 -5.54 -19.29 -7.10
CA GLN A 706 -4.59 -18.16 -6.98
C GLN A 706 -5.00 -16.70 -7.27
N THR A 707 -4.70 -15.84 -6.29
CA THR A 707 -4.00 -14.56 -6.56
C THR A 707 -2.80 -14.41 -5.62
N GLY A 708 -1.76 -13.70 -6.07
CA GLY A 708 -0.54 -13.40 -5.33
C GLY A 708 -0.07 -11.97 -5.61
N ASN A 709 0.68 -11.39 -4.67
CA ASN A 709 1.15 -10.00 -4.67
C ASN A 709 2.27 -9.72 -5.70
N SER A 710 2.19 -8.61 -6.47
CA SER A 710 3.25 -7.58 -6.58
C SER A 710 3.05 -6.52 -7.69
N ASN A 711 3.03 -5.25 -7.27
CA ASN A 711 3.37 -3.98 -7.94
C ASN A 711 3.62 -3.91 -9.48
N SER A 712 2.66 -3.28 -10.17
CA SER A 712 2.79 -2.12 -11.08
C SER A 712 4.09 -1.87 -11.88
N LEU A 713 3.96 -1.88 -13.22
CA LEU A 713 4.88 -1.26 -14.19
C LEU A 713 4.21 -0.04 -14.88
N ALA A 714 4.98 0.76 -15.64
CA ALA A 714 4.60 2.13 -16.05
C ALA A 714 4.03 2.28 -17.50
N LEU A 715 3.43 3.46 -17.72
CA LEU A 715 3.21 4.23 -18.97
C LEU A 715 3.29 3.53 -20.35
N LEU A 716 2.21 3.67 -21.12
CA LEU A 716 2.16 4.10 -22.55
C LEU A 716 0.66 4.40 -22.86
N ALA A 717 0.26 5.65 -23.11
CA ALA A 717 0.36 6.41 -24.36
C ALA A 717 -0.82 6.18 -25.33
N LEU A 718 -1.62 7.23 -25.55
CA LEU A 718 -2.72 7.26 -26.50
C LEU A 718 -2.87 8.68 -27.08
N GLY A 719 -2.44 8.85 -28.33
CA GLY A 719 -2.94 9.91 -29.21
C GLY A 719 -4.06 9.36 -30.10
N ALA A 720 -4.75 10.16 -30.91
CA ALA A 720 -4.67 11.61 -31.06
C ALA A 720 -5.97 12.14 -31.70
N ILE A 721 -6.38 13.36 -31.34
CA ILE A 721 -7.25 14.21 -32.14
C ILE A 721 -6.64 15.62 -32.10
N ALA A 722 -6.22 16.14 -33.24
CA ALA A 722 -5.83 17.53 -33.43
C ALA A 722 -6.23 17.93 -34.85
N SER A 723 -7.22 18.81 -34.97
CA SER A 723 -7.81 19.23 -36.24
C SER A 723 -7.92 20.74 -36.30
N MET A 724 -7.66 21.31 -37.48
CA MET A 724 -7.91 22.72 -37.84
C MET A 724 -7.11 23.77 -37.05
N PHE A 725 -5.92 24.11 -37.56
CA PHE A 725 -5.60 25.49 -37.94
C PHE A 725 -4.48 25.48 -38.99
N GLY A 726 -4.81 25.86 -40.22
CA GLY A 726 -3.85 26.00 -41.32
C GLY A 726 -3.75 27.46 -41.76
N PHE A 727 -2.55 28.02 -41.71
CA PHE A 727 -2.20 29.28 -42.37
C PHE A 727 -1.01 29.07 -43.30
N GLY A 728 -1.07 29.67 -44.49
CA GLY A 728 -0.25 29.25 -45.63
C GLY A 728 1.15 29.87 -45.70
N LEU A 729 2.10 29.08 -46.19
CA LEU A 729 3.41 29.56 -46.65
C LEU A 729 3.28 30.19 -48.05
N ILE A 730 3.64 31.47 -48.17
CA ILE A 730 3.72 32.16 -49.47
C ILE A 730 5.11 31.90 -50.08
N THR A 731 5.16 31.19 -51.20
CA THR A 731 6.40 30.98 -51.96
C THR A 731 6.66 32.15 -52.92
N LYS A 732 7.87 32.72 -52.85
CA LYS A 732 8.34 33.71 -53.84
C LYS A 732 8.43 33.07 -55.22
N LYS A 733 7.85 33.72 -56.25
CA LYS A 733 8.32 33.57 -57.63
C LYS A 733 9.22 34.75 -58.00
N ARG A 734 10.31 34.44 -58.70
CA ARG A 734 10.99 35.40 -59.59
C ARG A 734 10.41 35.23 -60.98
N TYR A 735 10.02 36.32 -61.62
CA TYR A 735 10.57 36.80 -62.89
C TYR A 735 10.22 38.29 -63.02
#